data_AF-A0A5A9EGA4-F1
#
_entry.id   AF-A0A5A9EGA4-F1
#
_cell.length_a   1.000
_cell.length_b   1.000
_cell.length_c   1.000
_cell.angle_alpha   90.00
_cell.angle_beta   90.00
_cell.angle_gamma   90.00
#
_symmetry.space_group_name_H-M   'P 1'
#
loop_
_entity.id
_entity.type
_entity.pdbx_description
1 polymer ?
#
loop_
_entity_poly.entity_id
_entity_poly.type
_entity_poly.pdbx_seq_one_letter_code
_entity_poly.pdbx_strand_id
1 'polypeptide(L)'
;MASVLSSWTFQSERWVNTTTANDQSVPNIASFHDGSSVIVWMSMGQDGSGAGVYGRRLDASGNPVGGEFRINTTTAGDQAMPTVLANSDGSFVVYWQTGANPNVDIVGQRYDAAGNASGSEFTVNSTIAGSQIWPMVSPLAGGGHLVSWFTMNADGTVQSINARRFDAAGAAVGQDFLVGTVGGGVGVNWSPTITGLTDGGFVALWKKPDGSGTGIFGQRFDATGAMQGSVFQVNATTAYDQQLPSAVALPDGGFVVTWTSANQDGGGNGIFGQRYNAAGGKVGGEFLVNTATAANQYDSRMASLPDGGFLVLYSAGDNQDGSGAGIFGQRYDANAVRVGGEFRLTDTTAGNQYQQAMAVRDDGSIVTAWASPDGSSQGIQSRIIAPVLPGILPSGERWVNTTTANDQSVPNIASFHDGSSVIVWMSMGQDGSGAGVYGRRLDASGNPVGGEFRINTTTAGDQAMPTVLANSDGSFVVYWQTGANPNVDIVGQRYDAAGNASGSEFTVNSTIAGSQIWPTVSPLAGGGHLVSWFTMNADGTVQSINARRFDAAGAAVGQDFLVGTVGGGVGVNWSPTITGLTDGGFVALWKKPDGSGTGIFGQRFDATGAMQGSVFQVNATTAYDQQLPSAVALPDGGFVVTWTSANQDGGGNGIFGQRYNAAGGKVGGEFLVNTATAANQYDSRMASLPDGGFLVLYSAGDNQDGSGAGIFGQRYDANAVRVGGEFLLTDTTAGNQYQQAMAVRDDGSIVTAWASPDGSSQGIQSRVLKTAFPYDTLYGSLGNDTLVAGINRTRIFGLDGDDLLQGNGSSDYLDGGNGNDTIVGGAGDVFIGGAGVDTLIFDSPTALTLDVGGSGFEVVYGNVGNDRLWTSLSGPLTAFGGAGNDTLIGGTGNDTLDGGSGTDSLVGGIGDDVYVVDNVSDVVTELANEGTDEVRTTLNAYTLGANVENLTFIGSGAFTGTGNGLANILQGGAGNDTLDGGAGIDTLRGGAGNDTYIVSDAGDVIVETAGEGTDEVRTGLASYT
;
A
#
# COMPACT_ATOMS: atom_id res chain seq x y z
N MET A 1 29.53 11.72 -14.76
CA MET A 1 28.32 12.08 -15.54
C MET A 1 27.17 12.07 -14.56
N ALA A 2 26.40 13.16 -14.51
CA ALA A 2 25.39 13.42 -13.48
C ALA A 2 24.34 12.29 -13.46
N SER A 3 24.34 11.49 -12.39
CA SER A 3 23.32 10.47 -12.16
C SER A 3 22.03 11.19 -11.76
N VAL A 4 21.13 11.33 -12.72
CA VAL A 4 19.70 11.35 -12.39
C VAL A 4 19.46 10.06 -11.61
N LEU A 5 19.06 10.18 -10.34
CA LEU A 5 18.75 9.05 -9.46
C LEU A 5 17.79 8.12 -10.21
N SER A 6 18.25 6.94 -10.62
CA SER A 6 17.37 5.92 -11.19
C SER A 6 16.40 5.51 -10.10
N SER A 7 15.10 5.43 -10.41
CA SER A 7 14.06 4.87 -9.54
C SER A 7 14.19 3.34 -9.38
N TRP A 8 15.40 2.81 -9.58
CA TRP A 8 15.76 1.41 -9.69
C TRP A 8 17.14 1.18 -9.08
N THR A 9 17.26 0.11 -8.31
CA THR A 9 18.54 -0.49 -7.93
C THR A 9 18.87 -1.60 -8.91
N PHE A 10 20.15 -1.77 -9.22
CA PHE A 10 20.60 -2.75 -10.19
C PHE A 10 21.67 -3.65 -9.58
N GLN A 11 21.45 -4.97 -9.64
CA GLN A 11 22.53 -5.92 -9.40
C GLN A 11 23.49 -5.95 -10.58
N SER A 12 24.71 -6.44 -10.37
CA SER A 12 25.70 -6.64 -11.44
C SER A 12 25.21 -7.58 -12.54
N GLU A 13 25.63 -7.32 -13.78
CA GLU A 13 25.40 -8.22 -14.91
C GLU A 13 26.10 -9.57 -14.71
N ARG A 14 25.43 -10.66 -15.09
CA ARG A 14 25.95 -12.04 -14.97
C ARG A 14 25.68 -12.85 -16.24
N TRP A 15 26.66 -13.65 -16.65
CA TRP A 15 26.49 -14.63 -17.72
C TRP A 15 25.65 -15.83 -17.27
N VAL A 16 24.64 -16.17 -18.05
CA VAL A 16 23.74 -17.29 -17.79
C VAL A 16 24.26 -18.56 -18.45
N ASN A 17 24.55 -18.52 -19.75
CA ASN A 17 25.12 -19.65 -20.47
C ASN A 17 26.60 -19.85 -20.15
N THR A 18 27.07 -21.08 -20.33
CA THR A 18 28.52 -21.40 -20.30
C THR A 18 29.07 -21.67 -21.71
N THR A 19 28.20 -22.03 -22.65
CA THR A 19 28.55 -22.26 -24.05
C THR A 19 28.72 -20.94 -24.80
N THR A 20 29.90 -20.70 -25.35
CA THR A 20 30.23 -19.49 -26.15
C THR A 20 30.40 -19.78 -27.64
N ALA A 21 30.08 -21.00 -28.08
CA ALA A 21 30.19 -21.39 -29.48
C ALA A 21 28.88 -21.07 -30.21
N ASN A 22 28.97 -20.18 -31.22
CA ASN A 22 27.84 -19.64 -31.98
C ASN A 22 26.82 -18.89 -31.11
N ASP A 23 25.83 -18.30 -31.77
CA ASP A 23 24.87 -17.41 -31.12
C ASP A 23 23.94 -18.14 -30.14
N GLN A 24 23.84 -17.56 -28.94
CA GLN A 24 22.80 -17.79 -27.95
C GLN A 24 21.81 -16.63 -28.03
N SER A 25 20.52 -16.93 -28.18
CA SER A 25 19.51 -15.90 -28.49
C SER A 25 18.12 -16.26 -27.96
N VAL A 26 17.19 -15.30 -28.04
CA VAL A 26 15.78 -15.45 -27.65
C VAL A 26 15.62 -15.99 -26.21
N PRO A 27 16.16 -15.29 -25.19
CA PRO A 27 15.94 -15.69 -23.81
C PRO A 27 14.46 -15.52 -23.42
N ASN A 28 13.99 -16.39 -22.53
CA ASN A 28 12.69 -16.29 -21.87
C ASN A 28 12.85 -16.69 -20.39
N ILE A 29 12.04 -16.13 -19.50
CA ILE A 29 12.27 -16.19 -18.05
C ILE A 29 10.96 -16.56 -17.35
N ALA A 30 11.07 -17.42 -16.35
CA ALA A 30 10.02 -17.59 -15.35
C ALA A 30 10.63 -17.47 -13.93
N SER A 31 9.94 -16.72 -13.07
CA SER A 31 10.25 -16.55 -11.65
C SER A 31 9.37 -17.49 -10.82
N PHE A 32 9.90 -17.94 -9.68
CA PHE A 32 9.20 -18.78 -8.71
C PHE A 32 8.92 -17.98 -7.43
N HIS A 33 7.94 -18.44 -6.62
CA HIS A 33 7.55 -17.79 -5.37
C HIS A 33 8.66 -17.74 -4.29
N ASP A 34 9.63 -18.66 -4.36
CA ASP A 34 10.82 -18.64 -3.49
C ASP A 34 11.88 -17.62 -3.94
N GLY A 35 11.59 -16.87 -4.99
CA GLY A 35 12.50 -15.94 -5.62
C GLY A 35 13.53 -16.60 -6.54
N SER A 36 13.61 -17.93 -6.67
CA SER A 36 14.45 -18.50 -7.71
C SER A 36 13.88 -18.18 -9.10
N SER A 37 14.66 -18.43 -10.16
CA SER A 37 14.16 -18.29 -11.53
C SER A 37 14.78 -19.31 -12.47
N VAL A 38 14.13 -19.55 -13.60
CA VAL A 38 14.70 -20.29 -14.73
C VAL A 38 14.76 -19.40 -15.96
N ILE A 39 15.91 -19.40 -16.62
CA ILE A 39 16.09 -18.72 -17.91
C ILE A 39 16.29 -19.82 -18.96
N VAL A 40 15.52 -19.76 -20.04
CA VAL A 40 15.64 -20.64 -21.21
C VAL A 40 16.01 -19.82 -22.44
N TRP A 41 16.74 -20.41 -23.39
CA TRP A 41 17.18 -19.73 -24.60
C TRP A 41 17.43 -20.70 -25.75
N MET A 42 17.57 -20.16 -26.96
CA MET A 42 17.97 -20.89 -28.16
C MET A 42 19.49 -20.86 -28.33
N SER A 43 20.09 -22.01 -28.61
CA SER A 43 21.53 -22.19 -28.79
C SER A 43 21.85 -22.82 -30.14
N MET A 44 22.70 -22.17 -30.94
CA MET A 44 23.03 -22.63 -32.29
C MET A 44 24.13 -23.71 -32.29
N GLY A 45 23.80 -24.91 -32.74
CA GLY A 45 24.73 -26.02 -32.99
C GLY A 45 25.17 -26.79 -31.75
N GLN A 46 24.72 -26.42 -30.56
CA GLN A 46 25.11 -27.09 -29.31
C GLN A 46 24.53 -28.50 -29.17
N ASP A 47 23.39 -28.78 -29.82
CA ASP A 47 22.77 -30.10 -29.81
C ASP A 47 23.27 -31.01 -30.95
N GLY A 48 24.15 -30.49 -31.82
CA GLY A 48 24.74 -31.17 -32.95
C GLY A 48 23.90 -31.16 -34.23
N SER A 49 22.71 -30.54 -34.25
CA SER A 49 21.81 -30.55 -35.41
C SER A 49 20.91 -29.31 -35.43
N GLY A 50 21.48 -28.16 -35.80
CA GLY A 50 20.76 -26.90 -35.93
C GLY A 50 20.65 -26.16 -34.60
N ALA A 51 19.54 -25.46 -34.38
CA ALA A 51 19.24 -24.80 -33.10
C ALA A 51 18.66 -25.78 -32.06
N GLY A 52 19.13 -25.71 -30.82
CA GLY A 52 18.57 -26.41 -29.66
C GLY A 52 18.05 -25.44 -28.60
N VAL A 53 17.24 -25.93 -27.66
CA VAL A 53 16.71 -25.16 -26.52
C VAL A 53 17.42 -25.58 -25.23
N TYR A 54 17.93 -24.60 -24.50
CA TYR A 54 18.70 -24.81 -23.27
C TYR A 54 18.14 -23.95 -22.14
N GLY A 55 18.47 -24.33 -20.91
CA GLY A 55 18.03 -23.64 -19.71
C GLY A 55 19.06 -23.66 -18.60
N ARG A 56 18.90 -22.72 -17.67
CA ARG A 56 19.67 -22.66 -16.43
C ARG A 56 18.82 -22.06 -15.32
N ARG A 57 18.97 -22.62 -14.12
CA ARG A 57 18.33 -22.10 -12.91
C ARG A 57 19.22 -21.06 -12.23
N LEU A 58 18.59 -20.08 -11.62
CA LEU A 58 19.20 -19.08 -10.77
C LEU A 58 18.58 -19.13 -9.37
N ASP A 59 19.39 -18.89 -8.34
CA ASP A 59 18.91 -18.70 -6.97
C ASP A 59 18.24 -17.32 -6.78
N ALA A 60 17.72 -17.06 -5.59
CA ALA A 60 17.05 -15.80 -5.27
C ALA A 60 17.95 -14.55 -5.38
N SER A 61 19.28 -14.73 -5.37
CA SER A 61 20.26 -13.65 -5.58
C SER A 61 20.71 -13.52 -7.04
N GLY A 62 20.13 -14.32 -7.95
CA GLY A 62 20.47 -14.35 -9.36
C GLY A 62 21.75 -15.13 -9.69
N ASN A 63 22.29 -15.93 -8.76
CA ASN A 63 23.45 -16.76 -9.03
C ASN A 63 23.03 -18.08 -9.69
N PRO A 64 23.78 -18.58 -10.68
CA PRO A 64 23.41 -19.84 -11.31
C PRO A 64 23.50 -21.04 -10.37
N VAL A 65 22.45 -21.88 -10.38
CA VAL A 65 22.35 -23.12 -9.62
C VAL A 65 22.53 -24.31 -10.56
N GLY A 66 23.56 -25.10 -10.32
CA GLY A 66 23.89 -26.25 -11.15
C GLY A 66 24.44 -25.88 -12.54
N GLY A 67 24.42 -26.87 -13.44
CA GLY A 67 24.88 -26.74 -14.82
C GLY A 67 23.78 -26.27 -15.76
N GLU A 68 24.20 -25.83 -16.94
CA GLU A 68 23.34 -25.66 -18.10
C GLU A 68 22.74 -27.01 -18.53
N PHE A 69 21.44 -27.05 -18.82
CA PHE A 69 20.73 -28.27 -19.21
C PHE A 69 19.95 -28.07 -20.51
N ARG A 70 19.88 -29.12 -21.34
CA ARG A 70 19.13 -29.10 -22.59
C ARG A 70 17.66 -29.37 -22.30
N ILE A 71 16.78 -28.55 -22.88
CA ILE A 71 15.33 -28.70 -22.76
C ILE A 71 14.84 -29.79 -23.71
N ASN A 72 15.16 -29.67 -24.99
CA ASN A 72 14.75 -30.63 -26.00
C ASN A 72 15.55 -31.95 -25.93
N THR A 73 14.84 -33.05 -26.06
CA THR A 73 15.36 -34.38 -26.37
C THR A 73 15.44 -34.61 -27.88
N THR A 74 14.50 -34.05 -28.64
CA THR A 74 14.50 -34.08 -30.11
C THR A 74 15.51 -33.09 -30.66
N THR A 75 16.52 -33.57 -31.40
CA THR A 75 17.58 -32.73 -32.00
C THR A 75 17.47 -32.62 -33.51
N ALA A 76 16.52 -33.30 -34.16
CA ALA A 76 16.38 -33.24 -35.61
C ALA A 76 15.73 -31.91 -36.02
N GLY A 77 16.40 -31.14 -36.87
CA GLY A 77 15.95 -29.81 -37.30
C GLY A 77 15.94 -28.77 -36.17
N ASP A 78 15.71 -27.51 -36.53
CA ASP A 78 15.79 -26.41 -35.57
C ASP A 78 14.69 -26.48 -34.50
N GLN A 79 15.11 -26.42 -33.25
CA GLN A 79 14.26 -26.20 -32.07
C GLN A 79 14.43 -24.74 -31.64
N ALA A 80 13.36 -23.95 -31.74
CA ALA A 80 13.47 -22.49 -31.67
C ALA A 80 12.32 -21.82 -30.92
N MET A 81 12.52 -20.53 -30.62
CA MET A 81 11.53 -19.64 -30.00
C MET A 81 10.96 -20.19 -28.68
N PRO A 82 11.81 -20.48 -27.67
CA PRO A 82 11.33 -21.03 -26.41
C PRO A 82 10.54 -20.01 -25.60
N THR A 83 9.50 -20.47 -24.92
CA THR A 83 8.74 -19.71 -23.93
C THR A 83 8.50 -20.58 -22.70
N VAL A 84 8.59 -19.98 -21.51
CA VAL A 84 8.54 -20.71 -20.24
C VAL A 84 7.48 -20.13 -19.30
N LEU A 85 6.83 -21.01 -18.55
CA LEU A 85 5.89 -20.65 -17.50
C LEU A 85 6.25 -21.43 -16.22
N ALA A 86 6.35 -20.72 -15.10
CA ALA A 86 6.43 -21.33 -13.77
C ALA A 86 5.04 -21.59 -13.20
N ASN A 87 4.87 -22.73 -12.56
CA ASN A 87 3.68 -23.10 -11.81
C ASN A 87 3.86 -22.75 -10.33
N SER A 88 2.75 -22.60 -9.61
CA SER A 88 2.75 -22.22 -8.19
C SER A 88 3.41 -23.26 -7.27
N ASP A 89 3.53 -24.52 -7.69
CA ASP A 89 4.23 -25.58 -6.96
C ASP A 89 5.76 -25.60 -7.17
N GLY A 90 6.29 -24.62 -7.90
CA GLY A 90 7.71 -24.51 -8.24
C GLY A 90 8.12 -25.33 -9.48
N SER A 91 7.23 -26.14 -10.05
CA SER A 91 7.45 -26.78 -11.35
C SER A 91 7.37 -25.75 -12.49
N PHE A 92 7.84 -26.11 -13.69
CA PHE A 92 7.72 -25.23 -14.85
C PHE A 92 7.51 -26.02 -16.13
N VAL A 93 7.00 -25.35 -17.15
CA VAL A 93 6.81 -25.90 -18.49
C VAL A 93 7.45 -25.01 -19.53
N VAL A 94 8.14 -25.63 -20.48
CA VAL A 94 8.77 -24.93 -21.61
C VAL A 94 8.09 -25.37 -22.89
N TYR A 95 7.75 -24.41 -23.75
CA TYR A 95 7.19 -24.61 -25.08
C TYR A 95 8.13 -24.05 -26.14
N TRP A 96 8.25 -24.72 -27.29
CA TRP A 96 9.08 -24.29 -28.41
C TRP A 96 8.53 -24.84 -29.73
N GLN A 97 9.03 -24.32 -30.86
CA GLN A 97 8.68 -24.83 -32.18
C GLN A 97 9.72 -25.87 -32.64
N THR A 98 9.27 -26.95 -33.30
CA THR A 98 10.14 -28.04 -33.76
C THR A 98 10.18 -28.18 -35.28
N GLY A 99 11.38 -28.11 -35.85
CA GLY A 99 11.66 -28.38 -37.26
C GLY A 99 11.88 -29.87 -37.59
N ALA A 100 11.57 -30.78 -36.67
CA ALA A 100 11.78 -32.22 -36.85
C ALA A 100 10.85 -32.85 -37.90
N ASN A 101 9.74 -32.19 -38.19
CA ASN A 101 8.71 -32.64 -39.12
C ASN A 101 8.69 -31.76 -40.39
N PRO A 102 8.10 -32.24 -41.52
CA PRO A 102 7.95 -31.44 -42.74
C PRO A 102 7.15 -30.14 -42.55
N ASN A 103 6.23 -30.15 -41.58
CA ASN A 103 5.56 -28.95 -41.06
C ASN A 103 6.11 -28.69 -39.66
N VAL A 104 6.37 -27.43 -39.32
CA VAL A 104 6.85 -27.06 -37.97
C VAL A 104 5.70 -27.21 -36.99
N ASP A 105 5.90 -27.87 -35.86
CA ASP A 105 4.88 -28.04 -34.80
C ASP A 105 5.28 -27.32 -33.51
N ILE A 106 4.35 -27.13 -32.58
CA ILE A 106 4.62 -26.63 -31.22
C ILE A 106 4.72 -27.83 -30.27
N VAL A 107 5.79 -27.88 -29.49
CA VAL A 107 6.08 -28.94 -28.52
C VAL A 107 6.27 -28.35 -27.14
N GLY A 108 5.93 -29.11 -26.10
CA GLY A 108 6.17 -28.75 -24.72
C GLY A 108 6.83 -29.87 -23.91
N GLN A 109 7.54 -29.49 -22.85
CA GLN A 109 8.11 -30.39 -21.84
C GLN A 109 7.93 -29.77 -20.45
N ARG A 110 7.52 -30.61 -19.50
CA ARG A 110 7.38 -30.21 -18.09
C ARG A 110 8.62 -30.56 -17.30
N TYR A 111 8.90 -29.78 -16.28
CA TYR A 111 10.01 -29.94 -15.37
C TYR A 111 9.53 -29.81 -13.93
N ASP A 112 10.08 -30.62 -13.03
CA ASP A 112 9.87 -30.47 -11.60
C ASP A 112 10.59 -29.23 -11.04
N ALA A 113 10.35 -28.93 -9.77
CA ALA A 113 10.98 -27.81 -9.07
C ALA A 113 12.50 -27.93 -8.92
N ALA A 114 13.10 -29.07 -9.23
CA ALA A 114 14.56 -29.25 -9.28
C ALA A 114 15.12 -29.04 -10.69
N GLY A 115 14.28 -28.96 -11.73
CA GLY A 115 14.68 -28.84 -13.13
C GLY A 115 14.85 -30.20 -13.83
N ASN A 116 14.33 -31.28 -13.28
CA ASN A 116 14.30 -32.58 -13.95
C ASN A 116 13.05 -32.70 -14.82
N ALA A 117 13.19 -33.29 -16.01
CA ALA A 117 12.07 -33.53 -16.90
C ALA A 117 11.02 -34.45 -16.24
N SER A 118 9.76 -33.99 -16.21
CA SER A 118 8.60 -34.75 -15.75
C SER A 118 7.80 -35.23 -16.96
N GLY A 119 7.84 -36.53 -17.23
CA GLY A 119 7.23 -37.11 -18.44
C GLY A 119 8.04 -36.85 -19.72
N SER A 120 7.42 -37.10 -20.87
CA SER A 120 8.02 -36.90 -22.21
C SER A 120 7.53 -35.63 -22.89
N GLU A 121 8.23 -35.23 -23.95
CA GLU A 121 7.78 -34.18 -24.87
C GLU A 121 6.38 -34.49 -25.40
N PHE A 122 5.55 -33.46 -25.54
CA PHE A 122 4.21 -33.58 -26.07
C PHE A 122 3.91 -32.48 -27.09
N THR A 123 3.23 -32.82 -28.17
CA THR A 123 2.77 -31.86 -29.17
C THR A 123 1.58 -31.06 -28.63
N VAL A 124 1.65 -29.73 -28.76
CA VAL A 124 0.62 -28.81 -28.29
C VAL A 124 -0.52 -28.68 -29.29
N ASN A 125 -0.21 -28.46 -30.57
CA ASN A 125 -1.20 -28.38 -31.62
C ASN A 125 -1.66 -29.80 -32.02
N SER A 126 -2.96 -29.99 -32.27
CA SER A 126 -3.50 -31.33 -32.52
C SER A 126 -4.39 -31.43 -33.76
N THR A 127 -4.80 -30.31 -34.35
CA THR A 127 -5.84 -30.33 -35.41
C THR A 127 -5.59 -29.42 -36.61
N ILE A 128 -4.52 -28.62 -36.63
CA ILE A 128 -4.33 -27.56 -37.63
C ILE A 128 -3.32 -27.99 -38.71
N ALA A 129 -3.70 -27.85 -39.99
CA ALA A 129 -2.82 -28.11 -41.13
C ALA A 129 -1.90 -26.90 -41.42
N GLY A 130 -0.67 -27.17 -41.88
CA GLY A 130 0.35 -26.14 -42.13
C GLY A 130 1.41 -26.11 -41.03
N SER A 131 2.37 -25.20 -41.13
CA SER A 131 3.39 -25.00 -40.09
C SER A 131 2.88 -24.07 -38.98
N GLN A 132 3.19 -24.41 -37.73
CA GLN A 132 2.89 -23.65 -36.53
C GLN A 132 4.17 -23.09 -35.92
N ILE A 133 4.22 -21.78 -35.68
CA ILE A 133 5.46 -21.09 -35.28
C ILE A 133 5.20 -19.97 -34.26
N TRP A 134 6.27 -19.55 -33.57
CA TRP A 134 6.26 -18.57 -32.45
C TRP A 134 5.24 -18.89 -31.35
N PRO A 135 5.49 -19.95 -30.56
CA PRO A 135 4.67 -20.22 -29.40
C PRO A 135 4.86 -19.13 -28.34
N MET A 136 3.76 -18.66 -27.75
CA MET A 136 3.75 -17.75 -26.61
C MET A 136 2.86 -18.35 -25.52
N VAL A 137 3.35 -18.36 -24.28
CA VAL A 137 2.60 -18.84 -23.12
C VAL A 137 2.11 -17.68 -22.28
N SER A 138 0.90 -17.80 -21.73
CA SER A 138 0.32 -16.80 -20.82
C SER A 138 -0.44 -17.50 -19.70
N PRO A 139 -0.22 -17.15 -18.42
CA PRO A 139 -1.01 -17.69 -17.30
C PRO A 139 -2.46 -17.21 -17.36
N LEU A 140 -3.37 -18.00 -16.80
CA LEU A 140 -4.78 -17.65 -16.59
C LEU A 140 -5.10 -17.59 -15.09
N ALA A 141 -6.06 -16.75 -14.71
CA ALA A 141 -6.60 -16.77 -13.35
C ALA A 141 -7.18 -18.16 -13.03
N GLY A 142 -6.89 -18.71 -11.85
CA GLY A 142 -7.25 -20.08 -11.46
C GLY A 142 -6.16 -21.14 -11.70
N GLY A 143 -4.96 -20.75 -12.13
CA GLY A 143 -3.75 -21.60 -12.13
C GLY A 143 -3.50 -22.39 -13.40
N GLY A 144 -4.36 -22.30 -14.43
CA GLY A 144 -4.10 -22.84 -15.77
C GLY A 144 -3.35 -21.85 -16.67
N HIS A 145 -3.18 -22.19 -17.94
CA HIS A 145 -2.49 -21.33 -18.91
C HIS A 145 -2.93 -21.56 -20.36
N LEU A 146 -2.54 -20.62 -21.23
CA LEU A 146 -2.74 -20.63 -22.67
C LEU A 146 -1.41 -20.74 -23.39
N VAL A 147 -1.40 -21.47 -24.51
CA VAL A 147 -0.31 -21.43 -25.50
C VAL A 147 -0.90 -21.00 -26.82
N SER A 148 -0.33 -19.96 -27.44
CA SER A 148 -0.72 -19.46 -28.76
C SER A 148 0.40 -19.51 -29.77
N TRP A 149 0.06 -19.61 -31.05
CA TRP A 149 1.00 -19.70 -32.17
C TRP A 149 0.41 -19.11 -33.44
N PHE A 150 1.27 -18.86 -34.44
CA PHE A 150 0.81 -18.61 -35.81
C PHE A 150 0.61 -19.90 -36.58
N THR A 151 -0.43 -19.92 -37.41
CA THR A 151 -0.60 -20.90 -38.46
C THR A 151 -0.21 -20.28 -39.80
N MET A 152 0.62 -20.98 -40.57
CA MET A 152 1.23 -20.48 -41.80
C MET A 152 0.51 -20.94 -43.07
N ASN A 153 0.38 -20.04 -44.03
CA ASN A 153 0.06 -20.38 -45.40
C ASN A 153 1.26 -21.06 -46.09
N ALA A 154 0.99 -21.82 -47.15
CA ALA A 154 2.03 -22.46 -47.96
C ALA A 154 3.00 -21.47 -48.65
N ASP A 155 2.62 -20.20 -48.78
CA ASP A 155 3.45 -19.13 -49.33
C ASP A 155 4.37 -18.46 -48.29
N GLY A 156 4.36 -18.93 -47.03
CA GLY A 156 5.19 -18.39 -45.95
C GLY A 156 4.61 -17.13 -45.28
N THR A 157 3.35 -16.78 -45.54
CA THR A 157 2.64 -15.69 -44.85
C THR A 157 1.80 -16.20 -43.68
N VAL A 158 1.55 -15.34 -42.69
CA VAL A 158 0.70 -15.70 -41.54
C VAL A 158 -0.75 -15.81 -41.99
N GLN A 159 -1.39 -16.95 -41.72
CA GLN A 159 -2.80 -17.17 -42.01
C GLN A 159 -3.68 -16.73 -40.83
N SER A 160 -3.35 -17.23 -39.64
CA SER A 160 -4.17 -17.06 -38.44
C SER A 160 -3.35 -17.25 -37.18
N ILE A 161 -3.95 -16.84 -36.06
CA ILE A 161 -3.45 -17.05 -34.72
C ILE A 161 -4.38 -18.05 -34.06
N ASN A 162 -3.79 -19.07 -33.46
CA ASN A 162 -4.51 -20.15 -32.81
C ASN A 162 -3.97 -20.32 -31.40
N ALA A 163 -4.80 -20.86 -30.52
CA ALA A 163 -4.40 -21.13 -29.16
C ALA A 163 -5.01 -22.42 -28.62
N ARG A 164 -4.40 -22.94 -27.55
CA ARG A 164 -4.86 -24.07 -26.76
C ARG A 164 -4.75 -23.76 -25.27
N ARG A 165 -5.75 -24.21 -24.52
CA ARG A 165 -5.82 -24.05 -23.07
C ARG A 165 -5.30 -25.29 -22.35
N PHE A 166 -4.73 -25.06 -21.18
CA PHE A 166 -4.28 -26.06 -20.24
C PHE A 166 -4.80 -25.72 -18.84
N ASP A 167 -5.21 -26.73 -18.09
CA ASP A 167 -5.59 -26.58 -16.68
C ASP A 167 -4.35 -26.46 -15.77
N ALA A 168 -4.56 -26.27 -14.47
CA ALA A 168 -3.48 -26.16 -13.50
C ALA A 168 -2.64 -27.45 -13.34
N ALA A 169 -3.20 -28.61 -13.70
CA ALA A 169 -2.46 -29.87 -13.78
C ALA A 169 -1.72 -30.00 -15.13
N GLY A 170 -1.77 -28.96 -15.97
CA GLY A 170 -1.20 -28.86 -17.32
C GLY A 170 -1.90 -29.72 -18.37
N ALA A 171 -3.05 -30.32 -18.07
CA ALA A 171 -3.79 -31.12 -19.05
C ALA A 171 -4.53 -30.20 -20.02
N ALA A 172 -4.58 -30.58 -21.30
CA ALA A 172 -5.24 -29.79 -22.31
C ALA A 172 -6.76 -29.70 -22.06
N VAL A 173 -7.30 -28.48 -22.10
CA VAL A 173 -8.73 -28.20 -21.93
C VAL A 173 -9.31 -27.84 -23.29
N GLY A 174 -10.22 -28.69 -23.79
CA GLY A 174 -10.87 -28.47 -25.09
C GLY A 174 -9.95 -28.71 -26.30
N GLN A 175 -10.31 -28.09 -27.43
CA GLN A 175 -9.62 -28.19 -28.72
C GLN A 175 -8.86 -26.88 -29.03
N ASP A 176 -8.01 -26.93 -30.05
CA ASP A 176 -7.37 -25.74 -30.61
C ASP A 176 -8.48 -24.77 -31.13
N PHE A 177 -8.38 -23.48 -30.82
CA PHE A 177 -9.36 -22.48 -31.24
C PHE A 177 -8.71 -21.29 -31.96
N LEU A 178 -9.51 -20.62 -32.79
CA LEU A 178 -9.07 -19.46 -33.55
C LEU A 178 -9.11 -18.19 -32.68
N VAL A 179 -7.97 -17.51 -32.57
CA VAL A 179 -7.84 -16.22 -31.89
C VAL A 179 -8.09 -15.07 -32.87
N GLY A 180 -7.54 -15.17 -34.08
CA GLY A 180 -7.69 -14.13 -35.08
C GLY A 180 -7.18 -14.53 -36.45
N THR A 181 -7.67 -13.85 -37.49
CA THR A 181 -7.21 -14.04 -38.87
C THR A 181 -6.32 -12.88 -39.30
N VAL A 182 -5.13 -13.19 -39.82
CA VAL A 182 -4.17 -12.21 -40.31
C VAL A 182 -4.30 -12.17 -41.84
N GLY A 183 -5.10 -11.23 -42.36
CA GLY A 183 -5.28 -11.09 -43.81
C GLY A 183 -4.07 -10.43 -44.50
N GLY A 184 -3.88 -10.67 -45.80
CA GLY A 184 -3.11 -9.78 -46.68
C GLY A 184 -1.59 -9.96 -46.74
N GLY A 185 -1.08 -11.19 -46.61
CA GLY A 185 0.33 -11.48 -46.93
C GLY A 185 1.35 -10.92 -45.95
N VAL A 186 0.94 -10.69 -44.69
CA VAL A 186 1.81 -10.18 -43.63
C VAL A 186 2.90 -11.22 -43.33
N GLY A 187 4.14 -10.73 -43.32
CA GLY A 187 5.30 -11.54 -42.99
C GLY A 187 5.35 -11.94 -41.51
N VAL A 188 6.35 -12.77 -41.21
CA VAL A 188 6.45 -13.55 -39.99
C VAL A 188 7.30 -12.94 -38.87
N ASN A 189 7.93 -11.78 -39.08
CA ASN A 189 8.91 -11.17 -38.18
C ASN A 189 8.38 -10.60 -36.85
N TRP A 190 7.37 -11.21 -36.24
CA TRP A 190 6.74 -10.79 -34.99
C TRP A 190 6.16 -12.02 -34.27
N SER A 191 5.50 -11.84 -33.13
CA SER A 191 4.87 -12.94 -32.37
C SER A 191 3.47 -12.51 -31.92
N PRO A 192 2.48 -13.43 -31.82
CA PRO A 192 1.18 -13.08 -31.32
C PRO A 192 1.28 -12.78 -29.82
N THR A 193 0.70 -11.68 -29.35
CA THR A 193 0.68 -11.38 -27.92
C THR A 193 -0.60 -11.91 -27.32
N ILE A 194 -0.50 -12.69 -26.24
CA ILE A 194 -1.66 -13.05 -25.41
C ILE A 194 -1.33 -12.76 -23.95
N THR A 195 -2.27 -12.10 -23.28
CA THR A 195 -2.14 -11.71 -21.88
C THR A 195 -3.41 -12.12 -21.14
N GLY A 196 -3.27 -13.03 -20.17
CA GLY A 196 -4.34 -13.32 -19.20
C GLY A 196 -4.70 -12.08 -18.39
N LEU A 197 -6.00 -11.87 -18.16
CA LEU A 197 -6.55 -10.75 -17.41
C LEU A 197 -6.98 -11.24 -16.01
N THR A 198 -7.11 -10.31 -15.06
CA THR A 198 -7.45 -10.64 -13.67
C THR A 198 -8.89 -11.15 -13.50
N ASP A 199 -9.79 -10.82 -14.44
CA ASP A 199 -11.15 -11.36 -14.53
C ASP A 199 -11.19 -12.83 -15.02
N GLY A 200 -10.03 -13.45 -15.24
CA GLY A 200 -9.88 -14.80 -15.76
C GLY A 200 -10.01 -14.93 -17.28
N GLY A 201 -10.37 -13.85 -17.98
CA GLY A 201 -10.30 -13.75 -19.43
C GLY A 201 -8.89 -13.53 -19.96
N PHE A 202 -8.77 -13.18 -21.23
CA PHE A 202 -7.51 -12.78 -21.84
C PHE A 202 -7.71 -11.80 -23.00
N VAL A 203 -6.67 -11.04 -23.32
CA VAL A 203 -6.59 -10.21 -24.52
C VAL A 203 -5.54 -10.77 -25.47
N ALA A 204 -5.87 -10.84 -26.75
CA ALA A 204 -4.93 -11.20 -27.80
C ALA A 204 -4.68 -10.01 -28.73
N LEU A 205 -3.42 -9.81 -29.13
CA LEU A 205 -3.01 -8.71 -30.01
C LEU A 205 -2.25 -9.21 -31.23
N TRP A 206 -2.47 -8.53 -32.35
CA TRP A 206 -1.79 -8.81 -33.60
C TRP A 206 -1.70 -7.63 -34.54
N LYS A 207 -0.78 -7.72 -35.51
CA LYS A 207 -0.74 -6.77 -36.62
C LYS A 207 -1.52 -7.28 -37.83
N LYS A 208 -2.21 -6.41 -38.55
CA LYS A 208 -2.81 -6.70 -39.86
C LYS A 208 -2.82 -5.44 -40.74
N PRO A 209 -3.00 -5.56 -42.07
CA PRO A 209 -3.09 -4.40 -42.95
C PRO A 209 -4.24 -3.48 -42.55
N ASP A 210 -3.98 -2.17 -42.50
CA ASP A 210 -4.94 -1.13 -42.12
C ASP A 210 -5.28 -0.16 -43.25
N GLY A 211 -4.66 -0.34 -44.43
CA GLY A 211 -4.86 0.48 -45.64
C GLY A 211 -3.70 1.43 -45.96
N SER A 212 -2.84 1.75 -44.98
CA SER A 212 -1.65 2.61 -45.14
C SER A 212 -0.34 1.93 -44.72
N GLY A 213 -0.44 0.73 -44.19
CA GLY A 213 0.66 -0.17 -43.85
C GLY A 213 0.08 -1.32 -43.05
N THR A 214 0.43 -1.36 -41.78
CA THR A 214 -0.06 -2.33 -40.80
C THR A 214 -0.43 -1.63 -39.50
N GLY A 215 -1.57 -1.98 -38.93
CA GLY A 215 -2.03 -1.52 -37.61
C GLY A 215 -2.01 -2.66 -36.58
N ILE A 216 -2.05 -2.30 -35.30
CA ILE A 216 -2.21 -3.23 -34.17
C ILE A 216 -3.69 -3.36 -33.83
N PHE A 217 -4.16 -4.60 -33.74
CA PHE A 217 -5.53 -4.95 -33.42
C PHE A 217 -5.57 -5.88 -32.22
N GLY A 218 -6.67 -5.83 -31.49
CA GLY A 218 -6.91 -6.66 -30.33
C GLY A 218 -8.30 -7.27 -30.31
N GLN A 219 -8.44 -8.37 -29.57
CA GLN A 219 -9.72 -9.00 -29.25
C GLN A 219 -9.67 -9.50 -27.81
N ARG A 220 -10.72 -9.21 -27.04
CA ARG A 220 -10.90 -9.77 -25.70
C ARG A 220 -11.65 -11.09 -25.77
N PHE A 221 -11.34 -11.97 -24.82
CA PHE A 221 -11.96 -13.26 -24.64
C PHE A 221 -12.27 -13.45 -23.16
N ASP A 222 -13.36 -14.17 -22.86
CA ASP A 222 -13.62 -14.63 -21.51
C ASP A 222 -12.76 -15.85 -21.13
N ALA A 223 -12.90 -16.30 -19.88
CA ALA A 223 -12.19 -17.45 -19.36
C ALA A 223 -12.46 -18.75 -20.14
N THR A 224 -13.55 -18.85 -20.90
CA THR A 224 -13.83 -20.03 -21.73
C THR A 224 -13.10 -20.01 -23.07
N GLY A 225 -12.65 -18.82 -23.51
CA GLY A 225 -12.12 -18.58 -24.85
C GLY A 225 -13.18 -18.07 -25.83
N ALA A 226 -14.36 -17.64 -25.36
CA ALA A 226 -15.36 -17.01 -26.22
C ALA A 226 -15.06 -15.51 -26.38
N MET A 227 -15.27 -14.99 -27.59
CA MET A 227 -14.98 -13.60 -27.94
C MET A 227 -15.91 -12.64 -27.18
N GLN A 228 -15.31 -11.62 -26.57
CA GLN A 228 -16.00 -10.53 -25.89
C GLN A 228 -15.90 -9.26 -26.75
N GLY A 229 -17.02 -8.84 -27.33
CA GLY A 229 -17.07 -7.73 -28.28
C GLY A 229 -16.40 -8.04 -29.63
N SER A 230 -16.19 -7.00 -30.44
CA SER A 230 -15.54 -7.10 -31.76
C SER A 230 -14.06 -6.78 -31.71
N VAL A 231 -13.31 -7.24 -32.72
CA VAL A 231 -11.91 -6.87 -32.93
C VAL A 231 -11.78 -5.34 -32.99
N PHE A 232 -10.95 -4.77 -32.13
CA PHE A 232 -10.70 -3.33 -32.04
C PHE A 232 -9.30 -2.98 -32.53
N GLN A 233 -9.12 -1.76 -33.02
CA GLN A 233 -7.80 -1.24 -33.39
C GLN A 233 -7.18 -0.53 -32.19
N VAL A 234 -5.96 -0.93 -31.84
CA VAL A 234 -5.23 -0.38 -30.69
C VAL A 234 -4.73 1.02 -31.02
N ASN A 235 -3.99 1.13 -32.12
CA ASN A 235 -3.38 2.39 -32.55
C ASN A 235 -4.40 3.35 -33.19
N ALA A 236 -4.32 4.62 -32.86
CA ALA A 236 -4.99 5.74 -33.49
C ALA A 236 -4.22 6.24 -34.72
N THR A 237 -2.88 6.24 -34.66
CA THR A 237 -2.04 6.57 -35.83
C THR A 237 -2.02 5.41 -36.82
N THR A 238 -2.52 5.64 -38.03
CA THR A 238 -2.51 4.63 -39.11
C THR A 238 -1.42 4.87 -40.15
N ALA A 239 -0.71 5.98 -40.08
CA ALA A 239 0.38 6.26 -41.01
C ALA A 239 1.57 5.32 -40.73
N TYR A 240 2.13 4.73 -41.78
CA TYR A 240 3.25 3.78 -41.72
C TYR A 240 2.97 2.51 -40.91
N ASP A 241 3.98 1.66 -40.79
CA ASP A 241 3.85 0.35 -40.15
C ASP A 241 3.89 0.43 -38.62
N GLN A 242 2.94 -0.29 -38.00
CA GLN A 242 2.85 -0.54 -36.57
C GLN A 242 3.19 -2.01 -36.30
N GLN A 243 4.16 -2.27 -35.43
CA GLN A 243 4.83 -3.57 -35.31
C GLN A 243 5.03 -3.99 -33.85
N LEU A 244 5.28 -5.29 -33.63
CA LEU A 244 5.75 -5.87 -32.36
C LEU A 244 4.92 -5.44 -31.12
N PRO A 245 3.61 -5.76 -31.08
CA PRO A 245 2.80 -5.44 -29.91
C PRO A 245 3.28 -6.23 -28.68
N SER A 246 3.11 -5.63 -27.50
CA SER A 246 3.25 -6.27 -26.20
C SER A 246 2.11 -5.81 -25.30
N ALA A 247 1.71 -6.63 -24.32
CA ALA A 247 0.64 -6.32 -23.40
C ALA A 247 0.91 -6.87 -22.00
N VAL A 248 0.42 -6.14 -21.01
CA VAL A 248 0.42 -6.58 -19.61
C VAL A 248 -0.91 -6.24 -18.95
N ALA A 249 -1.43 -7.16 -18.13
CA ALA A 249 -2.60 -6.90 -17.30
C ALA A 249 -2.19 -6.05 -16.10
N LEU A 250 -3.11 -5.20 -15.64
CA LEU A 250 -2.92 -4.39 -14.45
C LEU A 250 -3.75 -4.97 -13.28
N PRO A 251 -3.34 -4.76 -12.03
CA PRO A 251 -4.08 -5.23 -10.86
C PRO A 251 -5.51 -4.69 -10.75
N ASP A 252 -5.81 -3.56 -11.38
CA ASP A 252 -7.15 -2.94 -11.44
C ASP A 252 -8.10 -3.60 -12.47
N GLY A 253 -7.67 -4.70 -13.09
CA GLY A 253 -8.40 -5.40 -14.15
C GLY A 253 -8.25 -4.81 -15.55
N GLY A 254 -7.64 -3.64 -15.68
CA GLY A 254 -7.26 -3.08 -16.96
C GLY A 254 -6.04 -3.75 -17.59
N PHE A 255 -5.59 -3.22 -18.72
CA PHE A 255 -4.36 -3.64 -19.37
C PHE A 255 -3.71 -2.51 -20.14
N VAL A 256 -2.41 -2.64 -20.39
CA VAL A 256 -1.63 -1.70 -21.22
C VAL A 256 -1.11 -2.44 -22.43
N VAL A 257 -1.13 -1.77 -23.57
CA VAL A 257 -0.55 -2.26 -24.82
C VAL A 257 0.56 -1.32 -25.27
N THR A 258 1.71 -1.86 -25.66
CA THR A 258 2.79 -1.10 -26.33
C THR A 258 3.08 -1.68 -27.71
N TRP A 259 3.59 -0.86 -28.62
CA TRP A 259 3.99 -1.27 -29.96
C TRP A 259 5.08 -0.34 -30.53
N THR A 260 5.77 -0.82 -31.56
CA THR A 260 6.70 0.00 -32.35
C THR A 260 5.96 0.69 -33.49
N SER A 261 6.13 2.00 -33.62
CA SER A 261 5.50 2.83 -34.65
C SER A 261 6.56 3.50 -35.51
N ALA A 262 6.46 3.39 -36.83
CA ALA A 262 7.40 4.01 -37.76
C ALA A 262 7.12 5.51 -37.96
N ASN A 263 8.12 6.35 -37.67
CA ASN A 263 8.14 7.81 -37.87
C ASN A 263 7.09 8.63 -37.10
N GLN A 264 6.34 8.03 -36.17
CA GLN A 264 5.31 8.75 -35.39
C GLN A 264 5.93 9.72 -34.36
N ASP A 265 7.18 9.49 -33.94
CA ASP A 265 7.89 10.34 -32.97
C ASP A 265 8.64 11.53 -33.62
N GLY A 266 8.52 11.69 -34.95
CA GLY A 266 9.16 12.75 -35.73
C GLY A 266 10.60 12.46 -36.19
N GLY A 267 11.12 11.26 -35.92
CA GLY A 267 12.44 10.81 -36.39
C GLY A 267 12.39 9.41 -37.01
N GLY A 268 12.58 8.38 -36.18
CA GLY A 268 12.67 6.98 -36.58
C GLY A 268 11.51 6.12 -36.05
N ASN A 269 11.79 4.85 -35.76
CA ASN A 269 10.83 3.97 -35.07
C ASN A 269 10.77 4.33 -33.59
N GLY A 270 9.60 4.67 -33.06
CA GLY A 270 9.36 4.92 -31.63
C GLY A 270 8.51 3.85 -30.97
N ILE A 271 8.54 3.75 -29.63
CA ILE A 271 7.66 2.88 -28.84
C ILE A 271 6.49 3.71 -28.31
N PHE A 272 5.27 3.29 -28.64
CA PHE A 272 4.03 3.93 -28.19
C PHE A 272 3.23 2.98 -27.31
N GLY A 273 2.35 3.53 -26.48
CA GLY A 273 1.45 2.77 -25.64
C GLY A 273 0.05 3.35 -25.52
N GLN A 274 -0.90 2.50 -25.11
CA GLN A 274 -2.28 2.84 -24.83
C GLN A 274 -2.78 2.01 -23.64
N ARG A 275 -3.39 2.68 -22.65
CA ARG A 275 -4.05 2.01 -21.51
C ARG A 275 -5.52 1.72 -21.81
N TYR A 276 -6.01 0.62 -21.25
CA TYR A 276 -7.40 0.17 -21.30
C TYR A 276 -7.90 -0.14 -19.89
N ASN A 277 -9.18 0.12 -19.63
CA ASN A 277 -9.85 -0.28 -18.40
C ASN A 277 -10.30 -1.76 -18.45
N ALA A 278 -10.86 -2.27 -17.35
CA ALA A 278 -11.34 -3.65 -17.26
C ALA A 278 -12.43 -4.02 -18.28
N ALA A 279 -13.23 -3.05 -18.73
CA ALA A 279 -14.22 -3.25 -19.78
C ALA A 279 -13.59 -3.31 -21.19
N GLY A 280 -12.33 -2.94 -21.35
CA GLY A 280 -11.64 -2.83 -22.65
C GLY A 280 -11.83 -1.49 -23.35
N GLY A 281 -12.32 -0.46 -22.65
CA GLY A 281 -12.36 0.92 -23.11
C GLY A 281 -10.99 1.61 -22.95
N LYS A 282 -10.61 2.46 -23.92
CA LYS A 282 -9.37 3.24 -23.84
C LYS A 282 -9.41 4.22 -22.67
N VAL A 283 -8.32 4.30 -21.91
CA VAL A 283 -8.12 5.29 -20.85
C VAL A 283 -6.98 6.22 -21.26
N GLY A 284 -7.27 7.52 -21.37
CA GLY A 284 -6.32 8.51 -21.88
C GLY A 284 -6.01 8.33 -23.38
N GLY A 285 -5.07 9.14 -23.87
CA GLY A 285 -4.57 9.06 -25.24
C GLY A 285 -3.36 8.13 -25.40
N GLU A 286 -2.91 7.96 -26.64
CA GLU A 286 -1.64 7.30 -26.92
C GLU A 286 -0.47 8.09 -26.32
N PHE A 287 0.51 7.38 -25.77
CA PHE A 287 1.69 7.99 -25.17
C PHE A 287 2.99 7.42 -25.76
N LEU A 288 3.99 8.29 -25.94
CA LEU A 288 5.33 7.91 -26.36
C LEU A 288 6.14 7.40 -25.16
N VAL A 289 6.86 6.30 -25.32
CA VAL A 289 7.65 5.63 -24.27
C VAL A 289 9.13 6.03 -24.28
N ASN A 290 9.77 6.05 -25.44
CA ASN A 290 11.14 6.53 -25.55
C ASN A 290 11.21 8.06 -25.39
N THR A 291 12.35 8.55 -24.91
CA THR A 291 12.61 10.00 -24.83
C THR A 291 13.47 10.49 -26.00
N ALA A 292 14.39 9.63 -26.49
CA ALA A 292 15.19 9.91 -27.67
C ALA A 292 14.43 9.51 -28.94
N THR A 293 14.31 10.41 -29.92
CA THR A 293 13.53 10.19 -31.16
C THR A 293 14.40 10.07 -32.42
N ALA A 294 15.71 10.32 -32.30
CA ALA A 294 16.65 10.24 -33.42
C ALA A 294 17.13 8.80 -33.71
N ALA A 295 17.09 7.93 -32.71
CA ALA A 295 17.43 6.51 -32.83
C ALA A 295 16.18 5.69 -33.09
N ASN A 296 16.32 4.51 -33.71
CA ASN A 296 15.24 3.55 -33.84
C ASN A 296 15.09 2.70 -32.57
N GLN A 297 13.90 2.68 -31.99
CA GLN A 297 13.52 1.79 -30.89
C GLN A 297 12.63 0.65 -31.36
N TYR A 298 12.80 -0.52 -30.75
CA TYR A 298 12.08 -1.73 -31.11
C TYR A 298 11.95 -2.72 -29.95
N ASP A 299 11.12 -3.73 -30.16
CA ASP A 299 10.97 -4.92 -29.31
C ASP A 299 10.58 -4.59 -27.86
N SER A 300 9.50 -3.84 -27.63
CA SER A 300 9.08 -3.54 -26.26
C SER A 300 8.65 -4.78 -25.46
N ARG A 301 8.95 -4.80 -24.17
CA ARG A 301 8.46 -5.78 -23.19
C ARG A 301 7.95 -5.05 -21.96
N MET A 302 6.90 -5.59 -21.34
CA MET A 302 6.28 -4.97 -20.18
C MET A 302 6.19 -5.91 -18.99
N ALA A 303 6.19 -5.32 -17.81
CA ALA A 303 6.00 -5.98 -16.53
C ALA A 303 5.07 -5.14 -15.66
N SER A 304 4.00 -5.74 -15.13
CA SER A 304 3.11 -5.12 -14.14
C SER A 304 3.82 -5.12 -12.79
N LEU A 305 3.70 -4.03 -12.06
CA LEU A 305 4.32 -3.87 -10.76
C LEU A 305 3.27 -4.04 -9.65
N PRO A 306 3.65 -4.53 -8.45
CA PRO A 306 2.72 -4.70 -7.34
C PRO A 306 2.02 -3.40 -6.88
N ASP A 307 2.59 -2.23 -7.20
CA ASP A 307 2.00 -0.92 -6.89
C ASP A 307 0.94 -0.45 -7.90
N GLY A 308 0.53 -1.32 -8.84
CA GLY A 308 -0.42 -1.02 -9.90
C GLY A 308 0.20 -0.34 -11.13
N GLY A 309 1.45 0.10 -11.06
CA GLY A 309 2.20 0.64 -12.18
C GLY A 309 2.74 -0.44 -13.12
N PHE A 310 3.58 -0.01 -14.07
CA PHE A 310 4.22 -0.92 -15.01
C PHE A 310 5.60 -0.40 -15.46
N LEU A 311 6.49 -1.32 -15.82
CA LEU A 311 7.78 -1.03 -16.45
C LEU A 311 7.71 -1.42 -17.93
N VAL A 312 8.19 -0.54 -18.80
CA VAL A 312 8.43 -0.85 -20.22
C VAL A 312 9.93 -0.89 -20.47
N LEU A 313 10.44 -2.02 -20.97
CA LEU A 313 11.79 -2.13 -21.54
C LEU A 313 11.73 -2.16 -23.05
N TYR A 314 12.72 -1.58 -23.72
CA TYR A 314 12.85 -1.62 -25.18
C TYR A 314 14.32 -1.59 -25.60
N SER A 315 14.59 -2.13 -26.78
CA SER A 315 15.89 -2.02 -27.43
C SER A 315 15.97 -0.69 -28.19
N ALA A 316 17.09 0.01 -28.08
CA ALA A 316 17.34 1.28 -28.76
C ALA A 316 18.62 1.18 -29.60
N GLY A 317 18.48 1.36 -30.91
CA GLY A 317 19.57 1.25 -31.89
C GLY A 317 20.37 2.54 -32.09
N ASP A 318 21.06 2.60 -33.23
CA ASP A 318 21.76 3.79 -33.77
C ASP A 318 22.76 4.44 -32.80
N ASN A 319 23.48 3.61 -32.04
CA ASN A 319 24.55 3.99 -31.12
C ASN A 319 24.07 4.87 -29.95
N GLN A 320 22.80 4.77 -29.54
CA GLN A 320 22.25 5.54 -28.41
C GLN A 320 23.00 5.27 -27.09
N ASP A 321 23.57 4.07 -26.93
CA ASP A 321 24.39 3.69 -25.78
C ASP A 321 25.89 4.05 -25.94
N GLY A 322 26.27 4.64 -27.08
CA GLY A 322 27.63 4.98 -27.46
C GLY A 322 28.33 3.95 -28.37
N SER A 323 27.68 2.84 -28.72
CA SER A 323 28.27 1.80 -29.58
C SER A 323 27.26 1.13 -30.52
N GLY A 324 26.25 0.43 -30.01
CA GLY A 324 25.35 -0.41 -30.81
C GLY A 324 23.90 -0.28 -30.34
N ALA A 325 23.15 -1.36 -30.42
CA ALA A 325 21.84 -1.43 -29.77
C ALA A 325 22.02 -1.65 -28.26
N GLY A 326 21.38 -0.84 -27.43
CA GLY A 326 21.32 -1.02 -25.97
C GLY A 326 19.88 -1.18 -25.47
N ILE A 327 19.70 -1.66 -24.24
CA ILE A 327 18.37 -1.86 -23.65
C ILE A 327 18.07 -0.73 -22.66
N PHE A 328 16.91 -0.10 -22.81
CA PHE A 328 16.45 1.02 -22.00
C PHE A 328 15.10 0.70 -21.35
N GLY A 329 14.78 1.43 -20.28
CA GLY A 329 13.55 1.25 -19.52
C GLY A 329 12.91 2.56 -19.07
N GLN A 330 11.58 2.57 -19.04
CA GLN A 330 10.76 3.65 -18.48
C GLN A 330 9.65 3.07 -17.60
N ARG A 331 9.57 3.53 -16.35
CA ARG A 331 8.50 3.18 -15.41
C ARG A 331 7.31 4.13 -15.56
N TYR A 332 6.13 3.59 -15.32
CA TYR A 332 4.86 4.29 -15.28
C TYR A 332 4.08 3.94 -14.01
N ASP A 333 3.23 4.85 -13.56
CA ASP A 333 2.21 4.58 -12.55
C ASP A 333 0.97 3.89 -13.15
N ALA A 334 -0.01 3.57 -12.31
CA ALA A 334 -1.25 2.91 -12.72
C ALA A 334 -2.04 3.69 -13.79
N ASN A 335 -1.85 5.01 -13.90
CA ASN A 335 -2.54 5.87 -14.86
C ASN A 335 -1.74 6.10 -16.14
N ALA A 336 -0.65 5.36 -16.34
CA ALA A 336 0.29 5.53 -17.46
C ALA A 336 0.98 6.91 -17.47
N VAL A 337 1.23 7.50 -16.29
CA VAL A 337 2.09 8.67 -16.11
C VAL A 337 3.52 8.20 -15.81
N ARG A 338 4.53 8.82 -16.44
CA ARG A 338 5.94 8.46 -16.25
C ARG A 338 6.37 8.67 -14.79
N VAL A 339 7.05 7.68 -14.23
CA VAL A 339 7.66 7.72 -12.90
C VAL A 339 9.19 7.68 -13.03
N GLY A 340 9.84 8.77 -12.66
CA GLY A 340 11.28 8.93 -12.82
C GLY A 340 11.72 9.06 -14.29
N GLY A 341 13.03 9.13 -14.49
CA GLY A 341 13.63 9.20 -15.83
C GLY A 341 13.82 7.83 -16.48
N GLU A 342 14.00 7.85 -17.80
CA GLU A 342 14.47 6.72 -18.59
C GLU A 342 15.86 6.28 -18.10
N PHE A 343 16.12 4.97 -18.07
CA PHE A 343 17.40 4.40 -17.66
C PHE A 343 17.90 3.37 -18.67
N ARG A 344 19.21 3.15 -18.71
CA ARG A 344 19.81 2.05 -19.48
C ARG A 344 19.92 0.81 -18.58
N LEU A 345 19.39 -0.32 -19.05
CA LEU A 345 19.45 -1.59 -18.33
C LEU A 345 20.87 -2.18 -18.32
N THR A 346 21.68 -1.94 -19.35
CA THR A 346 22.99 -2.57 -19.49
C THR A 346 24.14 -1.67 -19.04
N ASP A 347 25.12 -2.25 -18.37
CA ASP A 347 26.41 -1.64 -18.08
C ASP A 347 27.34 -1.82 -19.30
N THR A 348 27.26 -2.99 -19.95
CA THR A 348 27.94 -3.31 -21.20
C THR A 348 27.35 -2.50 -22.37
N THR A 349 28.23 -1.84 -23.12
CA THR A 349 27.86 -1.10 -24.35
C THR A 349 28.47 -1.67 -25.62
N ALA A 350 29.51 -2.50 -25.52
CA ALA A 350 30.20 -2.99 -26.70
C ALA A 350 29.28 -3.93 -27.52
N GLY A 351 29.04 -3.58 -28.78
CA GLY A 351 28.17 -4.33 -29.70
C GLY A 351 26.67 -4.18 -29.39
N ASN A 352 25.85 -5.13 -29.85
CA ASN A 352 24.40 -5.06 -29.75
C ASN A 352 23.87 -5.92 -28.59
N GLN A 353 23.11 -5.32 -27.67
CA GLN A 353 22.28 -5.99 -26.68
C GLN A 353 20.80 -5.88 -27.07
N TYR A 354 20.10 -7.01 -27.14
CA TYR A 354 18.73 -7.08 -27.68
C TYR A 354 17.99 -8.34 -27.21
N GLN A 355 16.74 -8.52 -27.65
CA GLN A 355 15.87 -9.67 -27.31
C GLN A 355 15.69 -9.82 -25.79
N GLN A 356 15.36 -8.73 -25.11
CA GLN A 356 15.19 -8.74 -23.67
C GLN A 356 13.94 -9.52 -23.25
N ALA A 357 14.02 -10.15 -22.09
CA ALA A 357 12.93 -10.79 -21.38
C ALA A 357 12.90 -10.33 -19.92
N MET A 358 11.72 -10.41 -19.30
CA MET A 358 11.50 -10.02 -17.91
C MET A 358 10.56 -11.00 -17.23
N ALA A 359 10.81 -11.25 -15.94
CA ALA A 359 9.85 -11.88 -15.04
C ALA A 359 9.83 -11.12 -13.71
N VAL A 360 8.63 -10.81 -13.22
CA VAL A 360 8.42 -10.12 -11.94
C VAL A 360 8.41 -11.16 -10.83
N ARG A 361 9.06 -10.85 -9.72
CA ARG A 361 9.06 -11.68 -8.50
C ARG A 361 8.01 -11.16 -7.53
N ASP A 362 7.63 -12.00 -6.58
CA ASP A 362 6.66 -11.64 -5.54
C ASP A 362 7.11 -10.42 -4.71
N ASP A 363 8.43 -10.22 -4.55
CA ASP A 363 9.02 -9.06 -3.87
C ASP A 363 9.00 -7.75 -4.70
N GLY A 364 8.45 -7.79 -5.92
CA GLY A 364 8.38 -6.67 -6.86
C GLY A 364 9.67 -6.37 -7.63
N SER A 365 10.77 -7.07 -7.34
CA SER A 365 11.97 -7.02 -8.19
C SER A 365 11.78 -7.82 -9.46
N ILE A 366 12.58 -7.52 -10.48
CA ILE A 366 12.44 -8.03 -11.83
C ILE A 366 13.74 -8.72 -12.23
N VAL A 367 13.63 -9.99 -12.60
CA VAL A 367 14.72 -10.70 -13.27
C VAL A 367 14.65 -10.36 -14.74
N THR A 368 15.75 -9.86 -15.29
CA THR A 368 15.88 -9.53 -16.72
C THR A 368 16.96 -10.38 -17.37
N ALA A 369 16.79 -10.68 -18.65
CA ALA A 369 17.76 -11.43 -19.46
C ALA A 369 17.77 -10.92 -20.89
N TRP A 370 18.93 -10.95 -21.55
CA TRP A 370 19.11 -10.45 -22.91
C TRP A 370 20.27 -11.14 -23.63
N ALA A 371 20.27 -11.07 -24.96
CA ALA A 371 21.43 -11.45 -25.77
C ALA A 371 22.48 -10.34 -25.74
N SER A 372 23.75 -10.69 -25.52
CA SER A 372 24.87 -9.76 -25.36
C SER A 372 26.16 -10.32 -25.95
N PRO A 373 27.05 -9.51 -26.56
CA PRO A 373 28.27 -10.02 -27.17
C PRO A 373 29.22 -10.66 -26.15
N ASP A 374 29.66 -11.89 -26.41
CA ASP A 374 30.52 -12.69 -25.51
C ASP A 374 32.01 -12.69 -25.92
N GLY A 375 32.35 -11.95 -26.98
CA GLY A 375 33.69 -11.84 -27.56
C GLY A 375 33.90 -12.70 -28.81
N SER A 376 33.07 -13.72 -29.05
CA SER A 376 33.10 -14.58 -30.25
C SER A 376 31.79 -14.61 -31.04
N SER A 377 30.67 -14.36 -30.37
CA SER A 377 29.29 -14.46 -30.85
C SER A 377 28.36 -13.70 -29.87
N GLN A 378 27.11 -14.13 -29.75
CA GLN A 378 26.17 -13.69 -28.71
C GLN A 378 26.04 -14.73 -27.59
N GLY A 379 26.03 -14.27 -26.34
CA GLY A 379 25.69 -15.04 -25.15
C GLY A 379 24.45 -14.46 -24.45
N ILE A 380 23.95 -15.13 -23.41
CA ILE A 380 22.83 -14.68 -22.58
C ILE A 380 23.34 -14.09 -21.27
N GLN A 381 23.03 -12.82 -21.03
CA GLN A 381 23.25 -12.14 -19.76
C GLN A 381 21.95 -11.95 -19.00
N SER A 382 22.07 -11.78 -17.69
CA SER A 382 20.96 -11.45 -16.81
C SER A 382 21.39 -10.47 -15.72
N ARG A 383 20.42 -9.73 -15.19
CA ARG A 383 20.55 -9.00 -13.93
C ARG A 383 19.19 -8.92 -13.23
N ILE A 384 19.22 -8.70 -11.92
CA ILE A 384 18.03 -8.36 -11.16
C ILE A 384 18.00 -6.84 -11.01
N ILE A 385 16.87 -6.24 -11.35
CA ILE A 385 16.58 -4.84 -11.03
C ILE A 385 15.45 -4.82 -10.01
N ALA A 386 15.57 -4.00 -8.99
CA ALA A 386 14.46 -3.79 -8.06
C ALA A 386 14.01 -2.33 -8.20
N PRO A 387 12.71 -2.06 -8.28
CA PRO A 387 12.27 -0.68 -8.14
C PRO A 387 12.83 -0.19 -6.82
N VAL A 388 13.39 1.02 -6.82
CA VAL A 388 13.45 1.78 -5.58
C VAL A 388 11.98 2.04 -5.28
N LEU A 389 11.38 1.09 -4.55
CA LEU A 389 9.97 1.14 -4.22
C LEU A 389 9.74 2.51 -3.60
N PRO A 390 8.66 3.22 -3.96
CA PRO A 390 8.27 4.46 -3.31
C PRO A 390 7.76 4.17 -1.89
N GLY A 391 8.36 3.23 -1.17
CA GLY A 391 8.01 2.88 0.21
C GLY A 391 8.61 3.84 1.22
N ILE A 392 9.57 4.68 0.81
CA ILE A 392 10.08 5.83 1.55
C ILE A 392 10.48 6.88 0.51
N LEU A 393 9.60 7.85 0.22
CA LEU A 393 10.01 9.05 -0.53
C LEU A 393 10.70 9.98 0.46
N PRO A 394 12.03 10.17 0.35
CA PRO A 394 12.71 11.08 1.24
C PRO A 394 12.34 12.51 0.81
N SER A 395 11.74 13.31 1.69
CA SER A 395 11.71 14.76 1.48
C SER A 395 13.15 15.27 1.44
N GLY A 396 13.40 16.44 0.82
CA GLY A 396 14.73 17.06 0.89
C GLY A 396 15.23 17.19 2.33
N GLU A 397 16.55 17.05 2.52
CA GLU A 397 17.20 17.30 3.81
C GLU A 397 16.97 18.73 4.29
N ARG A 398 16.80 18.90 5.61
CA ARG A 398 16.58 20.21 6.22
C ARG A 398 17.40 20.36 7.49
N TRP A 399 18.07 21.50 7.61
CA TRP A 399 18.71 21.91 8.86
C TRP A 399 17.64 22.22 9.92
N VAL A 400 17.74 21.53 11.05
CA VAL A 400 16.89 21.76 12.23
C VAL A 400 17.46 22.91 13.04
N ASN A 401 18.77 22.87 13.30
CA ASN A 401 19.45 23.93 14.03
C ASN A 401 19.80 25.12 13.12
N THR A 402 19.85 26.31 13.71
CA THR A 402 20.45 27.53 13.17
C THR A 402 21.82 27.84 13.79
N THR A 403 22.12 27.26 14.96
CA THR A 403 23.40 27.48 15.65
C THR A 403 24.48 26.55 15.08
N THR A 404 25.56 27.12 14.53
CA THR A 404 26.67 26.37 13.90
C THR A 404 27.98 26.45 14.69
N ALA A 405 27.96 27.06 15.88
CA ALA A 405 29.14 27.18 16.72
C ALA A 405 29.28 25.93 17.58
N ASN A 406 30.38 25.18 17.38
CA ASN A 406 30.66 23.88 18.00
C ASN A 406 29.60 22.80 17.68
N ASP A 407 29.91 21.57 18.07
CA ASP A 407 29.12 20.40 17.71
C ASP A 407 27.70 20.43 18.30
N GLN A 408 26.74 20.18 17.43
CA GLN A 408 25.37 19.78 17.73
C GLN A 408 25.26 18.27 17.52
N SER A 409 24.78 17.53 18.52
CA SER A 409 24.83 16.07 18.52
C SER A 409 23.71 15.42 19.32
N VAL A 410 23.58 14.10 19.20
CA VAL A 410 22.61 13.26 19.94
C VAL A 410 21.16 13.76 19.79
N PRO A 411 20.61 13.85 18.55
CA PRO A 411 19.22 14.21 18.37
C PRO A 411 18.28 13.13 18.93
N ASN A 412 17.11 13.54 19.41
CA ASN A 412 16.00 12.68 19.77
C ASN A 412 14.68 13.32 19.30
N ILE A 413 13.67 12.50 18.98
CA ILE A 413 12.48 12.95 18.25
C ILE A 413 11.23 12.39 18.90
N ALA A 414 10.17 13.21 18.95
CA ALA A 414 8.81 12.75 19.19
C ALA A 414 7.85 13.34 18.15
N SER A 415 6.89 12.52 17.71
CA SER A 415 5.82 12.90 16.78
C SER A 415 4.51 13.12 17.53
N PHE A 416 3.68 14.02 17.04
CA PHE A 416 2.35 14.31 17.58
C PHE A 416 1.27 13.79 16.63
N HIS A 417 0.04 13.59 17.15
CA HIS A 417 -1.10 13.09 16.37
C HIS A 417 -1.54 14.02 15.24
N ASP A 418 -1.23 15.32 15.32
CA ASP A 418 -1.46 16.29 14.24
C ASP A 418 -0.42 16.22 13.10
N GLY A 419 0.48 15.23 13.15
CA GLY A 419 1.59 15.04 12.22
C GLY A 419 2.78 15.97 12.48
N SER A 420 2.70 16.94 13.38
CA SER A 420 3.85 17.77 13.76
C SER A 420 4.86 16.96 14.58
N SER A 421 6.05 17.51 14.82
CA SER A 421 7.09 16.82 15.60
C SER A 421 7.96 17.80 16.40
N VAL A 422 8.67 17.28 17.40
CA VAL A 422 9.72 18.01 18.12
C VAL A 422 11.02 17.23 18.04
N ILE A 423 12.10 17.94 17.69
CA ILE A 423 13.46 17.40 17.72
C ILE A 423 14.20 18.13 18.85
N VAL A 424 14.85 17.36 19.73
CA VAL A 424 15.73 17.87 20.78
C VAL A 424 17.15 17.35 20.56
N TRP A 425 18.17 18.12 20.95
CA TRP A 425 19.57 17.76 20.75
C TRP A 425 20.48 18.39 21.80
N MET A 426 21.71 17.89 21.88
CA MET A 426 22.79 18.45 22.69
C MET A 426 23.59 19.48 21.89
N SER A 427 23.81 20.66 22.47
CA SER A 427 24.53 21.79 21.86
C SER A 427 25.71 22.21 22.73
N MET A 428 26.93 22.20 22.17
CA MET A 428 28.15 22.54 22.90
C MET A 428 28.35 24.05 23.05
N GLY A 429 28.30 24.55 24.28
CA GLY A 429 28.64 25.93 24.64
C GLY A 429 27.57 26.99 24.36
N GLN A 430 26.42 26.61 23.78
CA GLN A 430 25.36 27.56 23.43
C GLN A 430 24.67 28.17 24.67
N ASP A 431 24.62 27.44 25.80
CA ASP A 431 24.02 27.93 27.04
C ASP A 431 24.95 28.81 27.90
N GLY A 432 26.18 29.04 27.43
CA GLY A 432 27.22 29.80 28.14
C GLY A 432 28.04 28.97 29.14
N SER A 433 27.78 27.67 29.26
CA SER A 433 28.59 26.70 30.01
C SER A 433 29.07 25.57 29.09
N GLY A 434 29.12 24.34 29.59
CA GLY A 434 29.44 23.14 28.81
C GLY A 434 28.33 22.78 27.80
N ALA A 435 27.89 21.52 27.78
CA ALA A 435 26.78 21.10 26.93
C ALA A 435 25.42 21.60 27.46
N GLY A 436 24.56 22.11 26.57
CA GLY A 436 23.16 22.44 26.85
C GLY A 436 22.20 21.60 26.00
N VAL A 437 20.92 21.56 26.37
CA VAL A 437 19.87 20.86 25.61
C VAL A 437 18.96 21.87 24.93
N TYR A 438 18.75 21.69 23.62
CA TYR A 438 17.93 22.57 22.79
C TYR A 438 16.89 21.78 22.02
N GLY A 439 15.83 22.46 21.59
CA GLY A 439 14.75 21.87 20.83
C GLY A 439 14.20 22.78 19.75
N ARG A 440 13.51 22.18 18.78
CA ARG A 440 12.76 22.87 17.74
C ARG A 440 11.56 22.06 17.28
N ARG A 441 10.44 22.74 17.02
CA ARG A 441 9.22 22.15 16.46
C ARG A 441 9.31 22.08 14.95
N LEU A 442 8.69 21.06 14.37
CA LEU A 442 8.52 20.86 12.93
C LEU A 442 7.02 20.73 12.63
N ASP A 443 6.56 21.28 11.50
CA ASP A 443 5.21 21.07 11.00
C ASP A 443 5.03 19.65 10.42
N ALA A 444 3.81 19.31 9.99
CA ALA A 444 3.50 18.00 9.39
C ALA A 444 4.30 17.70 8.11
N SER A 445 4.73 18.73 7.38
CA SER A 445 5.61 18.59 6.21
C SER A 445 7.08 18.42 6.59
N GLY A 446 7.41 18.52 7.88
CA GLY A 446 8.76 18.47 8.43
C GLY A 446 9.54 19.78 8.28
N ASN A 447 8.86 20.92 8.10
CA ASN A 447 9.54 22.22 8.09
C ASN A 447 9.68 22.76 9.52
N PRO A 448 10.83 23.35 9.89
CA PRO A 448 10.98 23.95 11.21
C PRO A 448 9.99 25.11 11.45
N VAL A 449 9.31 25.08 12.59
CA VAL A 449 8.35 26.11 13.04
C VAL A 449 8.96 26.89 14.20
N GLY A 450 8.95 28.21 14.09
CA GLY A 450 9.54 29.10 15.11
C GLY A 450 11.07 29.01 15.20
N GLY A 451 11.61 29.56 16.29
CA GLY A 451 13.04 29.55 16.62
C GLY A 451 13.46 28.33 17.44
N GLU A 452 14.77 28.11 17.55
CA GLU A 452 15.32 27.19 18.54
C GLU A 452 14.99 27.67 19.94
N PHE A 453 14.68 26.74 20.84
CA PHE A 453 14.44 27.05 22.26
C PHE A 453 15.32 26.16 23.15
N ARG A 454 15.84 26.74 24.24
CA ARG A 454 16.63 26.01 25.22
C ARG A 454 15.71 25.21 26.12
N ILE A 455 16.02 23.92 26.30
CA ILE A 455 15.26 23.04 27.18
C ILE A 455 15.66 23.27 28.64
N ASN A 456 16.96 23.21 28.92
CA ASN A 456 17.47 23.40 30.27
C ASN A 456 17.43 24.87 30.72
N THR A 457 16.95 25.08 31.93
CA THR A 457 17.14 26.28 32.74
C THR A 457 18.42 26.20 33.58
N THR A 458 18.80 24.99 34.03
CA THR A 458 20.08 24.75 34.72
C THR A 458 21.23 24.71 33.72
N THR A 459 22.18 25.64 33.83
CA THR A 459 23.35 25.74 32.92
C THR A 459 24.66 25.37 33.60
N ALA A 460 24.66 24.87 34.84
CA ALA A 460 25.89 24.48 35.51
C ALA A 460 26.27 23.05 35.12
N GLY A 461 27.48 22.86 34.59
CA GLY A 461 27.95 21.56 34.12
C GLY A 461 27.23 21.07 32.87
N ASP A 462 27.64 19.92 32.35
CA ASP A 462 27.10 19.39 31.10
C ASP A 462 25.66 18.89 31.27
N GLN A 463 24.76 19.36 30.41
CA GLN A 463 23.42 18.84 30.19
C GLN A 463 23.44 18.01 28.90
N ALA A 464 23.25 16.69 29.02
CA ALA A 464 23.56 15.77 27.92
C ALA A 464 22.53 14.63 27.76
N MET A 465 22.63 13.93 26.63
CA MET A 465 21.83 12.74 26.30
C MET A 465 20.31 12.96 26.43
N PRO A 466 19.73 13.94 25.70
CA PRO A 466 18.31 14.22 25.80
C PRO A 466 17.45 13.11 25.18
N THR A 467 16.30 12.86 25.79
CA THR A 467 15.24 11.99 25.26
C THR A 467 13.88 12.65 25.44
N VAL A 468 12.99 12.54 24.46
CA VAL A 468 11.71 13.24 24.42
C VAL A 468 10.55 12.28 24.21
N LEU A 469 9.42 12.58 24.85
CA LEU A 469 8.16 11.89 24.67
C LEU A 469 7.05 12.92 24.39
N ALA A 470 6.27 12.71 23.34
CA ALA A 470 5.05 13.45 23.07
C ALA A 470 3.85 12.76 23.75
N ASN A 471 2.97 13.57 24.32
CA ASN A 471 1.71 13.12 24.92
C ASN A 471 0.56 13.28 23.92
N SER A 472 -0.53 12.55 24.13
CA SER A 472 -1.69 12.55 23.25
C SER A 472 -2.44 13.88 23.18
N ASP A 473 -2.26 14.75 24.17
CA ASP A 473 -2.83 16.11 24.21
C ASP A 473 -1.99 17.17 23.48
N GLY A 474 -0.91 16.74 22.80
CA GLY A 474 0.02 17.61 22.09
C GLY A 474 1.14 18.20 22.97
N SER A 475 1.09 18.03 24.29
CA SER A 475 2.18 18.39 25.20
C SER A 475 3.36 17.42 25.06
N PHE A 476 4.53 17.76 25.60
CA PHE A 476 5.68 16.86 25.59
C PHE A 476 6.56 17.03 26.82
N VAL A 477 7.36 16.01 27.10
CA VAL A 477 8.34 16.00 28.20
C VAL A 477 9.71 15.63 27.68
N VAL A 478 10.73 16.35 28.14
CA VAL A 478 12.14 16.08 27.79
C VAL A 478 12.87 15.66 29.06
N TYR A 479 13.66 14.61 28.97
CA TYR A 479 14.55 14.10 30.02
C TYR A 479 16.00 14.15 29.57
N TRP A 480 16.92 14.47 30.47
CA TRP A 480 18.36 14.51 30.19
C TRP A 480 19.16 14.27 31.46
N GLN A 481 20.47 14.04 31.32
CA GLN A 481 21.38 13.90 32.45
C GLN A 481 22.04 15.25 32.78
N THR A 482 22.21 15.56 34.07
CA THR A 482 22.75 16.85 34.54
C THR A 482 24.05 16.70 35.32
N GLY A 483 25.10 17.38 34.86
CA GLY A 483 26.40 17.49 35.52
C GLY A 483 26.48 18.62 36.55
N ALA A 484 25.34 19.20 36.97
CA ALA A 484 25.29 20.28 37.95
C ALA A 484 25.70 19.84 39.37
N ASN A 485 25.65 18.53 39.63
CA ASN A 485 25.95 17.92 40.92
C ASN A 485 27.22 17.04 40.83
N PRO A 486 27.89 16.73 41.96
CA PRO A 486 29.06 15.84 41.97
C PRO A 486 28.78 14.42 41.45
N ASN A 487 27.53 13.96 41.61
CA ASN A 487 27.00 12.77 40.97
C ASN A 487 26.04 13.24 39.88
N VAL A 488 26.11 12.67 38.67
CA VAL A 488 25.20 13.02 37.57
C VAL A 488 23.80 12.51 37.91
N ASP A 489 22.77 13.34 37.78
CA ASP A 489 21.37 12.95 38.00
C ASP A 489 20.57 12.99 36.69
N ILE A 490 19.40 12.36 36.67
CA ILE A 490 18.41 12.48 35.59
C ILE A 490 17.38 13.54 35.97
N VAL A 491 17.16 14.49 35.07
CA VAL A 491 16.20 15.59 35.23
C VAL A 491 15.22 15.62 34.06
N GLY A 492 14.07 16.25 34.27
CA GLY A 492 13.08 16.45 33.22
C GLY A 492 12.38 17.80 33.29
N GLN A 493 11.80 18.21 32.17
CA GLN A 493 10.99 19.42 32.00
C GLN A 493 9.80 19.13 31.09
N ARG A 494 8.63 19.65 31.47
CA ARG A 494 7.40 19.53 30.67
C ARG A 494 7.17 20.79 29.84
N TYR A 495 6.53 20.59 28.70
CA TYR A 495 6.17 21.63 27.75
C TYR A 495 4.73 21.47 27.29
N ASP A 496 4.04 22.59 27.10
CA ASP A 496 2.72 22.59 26.45
C ASP A 496 2.83 22.32 24.94
N ALA A 497 1.68 22.22 24.25
CA ALA A 497 1.64 21.98 22.81
C ALA A 497 2.29 23.09 21.97
N ALA A 498 2.40 24.30 22.50
CA ALA A 498 3.08 25.42 21.85
C ALA A 498 4.60 25.44 22.12
N GLY A 499 5.12 24.53 22.95
CA GLY A 499 6.53 24.47 23.33
C GLY A 499 6.93 25.41 24.46
N ASN A 500 5.98 25.93 25.24
CA ASN A 500 6.28 26.69 26.45
C ASN A 500 6.47 25.76 27.63
N ALA A 501 7.46 26.06 28.49
CA ALA A 501 7.72 25.31 29.70
C ALA A 501 6.50 25.33 30.65
N SER A 502 6.03 24.15 31.05
CA SER A 502 4.98 23.96 32.05
C SER A 502 5.60 23.52 33.38
N GLY A 503 5.66 24.42 34.34
CA GLY A 503 6.34 24.19 35.63
C GLY A 503 7.87 24.31 35.55
N SER A 504 8.55 23.86 36.62
CA SER A 504 10.02 23.88 36.74
C SER A 504 10.65 22.51 36.47
N GLU A 505 11.97 22.51 36.27
CA GLU A 505 12.75 21.27 36.19
C GLU A 505 12.54 20.42 37.44
N PHE A 506 12.50 19.11 37.24
CA PHE A 506 12.35 18.14 38.32
C PHE A 506 13.33 16.97 38.17
N THR A 507 13.84 16.48 39.29
CA THR A 507 14.70 15.28 39.31
C THR A 507 13.85 14.01 39.18
N VAL A 508 14.26 13.12 38.28
CA VAL A 508 13.58 11.85 38.00
C VAL A 508 13.99 10.77 39.00
N ASN A 509 15.28 10.55 39.19
CA ASN A 509 15.77 9.52 40.10
C ASN A 509 15.65 9.97 41.56
N SER A 510 15.46 9.00 42.45
CA SER A 510 15.71 9.18 43.88
C SER A 510 17.23 9.20 44.17
N THR A 511 17.63 9.51 45.40
CA THR A 511 19.05 9.58 45.81
C THR A 511 19.67 8.17 45.84
N ILE A 512 20.05 7.66 44.68
CA ILE A 512 20.83 6.43 44.51
C ILE A 512 22.32 6.81 44.57
N ALA A 513 23.12 6.03 45.28
CA ALA A 513 24.57 6.27 45.35
C ALA A 513 25.23 6.01 43.98
N GLY A 514 26.08 6.94 43.53
CA GLY A 514 26.74 6.88 42.22
C GLY A 514 26.11 7.84 41.20
N SER A 515 26.70 7.92 40.01
CA SER A 515 26.15 8.72 38.89
C SER A 515 25.07 7.94 38.15
N GLN A 516 24.03 8.65 37.72
CA GLN A 516 22.93 8.17 36.88
C GLN A 516 23.03 8.79 35.48
N ILE A 517 23.10 7.96 34.43
CA ILE A 517 23.44 8.42 33.07
C ILE A 517 22.69 7.65 31.96
N TRP A 518 22.64 8.22 30.76
CA TRP A 518 21.86 7.76 29.58
C TRP A 518 20.38 7.48 29.88
N PRO A 519 19.59 8.55 30.11
CA PRO A 519 18.16 8.37 30.24
C PRO A 519 17.54 7.93 28.91
N THR A 520 16.60 7.00 28.98
CA THR A 520 15.69 6.67 27.87
C THR A 520 14.25 6.73 28.35
N VAL A 521 13.33 7.13 27.48
CA VAL A 521 11.89 7.18 27.77
C VAL A 521 11.12 6.22 26.85
N SER A 522 10.11 5.55 27.41
CA SER A 522 9.22 4.65 26.67
C SER A 522 7.78 4.88 27.09
N PRO A 523 6.82 5.05 26.15
CA PRO A 523 5.40 5.14 26.49
C PRO A 523 4.88 3.81 27.05
N LEU A 524 3.87 3.89 27.91
CA LEU A 524 3.11 2.76 28.43
C LEU A 524 1.66 2.86 27.96
N ALA A 525 0.97 1.71 27.84
CA ALA A 525 -0.46 1.69 27.57
C ALA A 525 -1.23 2.49 28.65
N GLY A 526 -2.24 3.27 28.22
CA GLY A 526 -3.02 4.15 29.11
C GLY A 526 -2.45 5.55 29.33
N GLY A 527 -1.47 5.97 28.53
CA GLY A 527 -0.98 7.36 28.46
C GLY A 527 0.13 7.73 29.45
N GLY A 528 0.54 6.80 30.33
CA GLY A 528 1.73 6.98 31.18
C GLY A 528 3.03 6.61 30.44
N HIS A 529 4.16 6.70 31.13
CA HIS A 529 5.47 6.39 30.56
C HIS A 529 6.50 5.95 31.60
N LEU A 530 7.62 5.43 31.12
CA LEU A 530 8.73 4.95 31.93
C LEU A 530 10.02 5.65 31.50
N VAL A 531 10.80 6.09 32.49
CA VAL A 531 12.14 6.63 32.29
C VAL A 531 13.14 5.65 32.89
N SER A 532 14.18 5.28 32.14
CA SER A 532 15.23 4.36 32.58
C SER A 532 16.61 4.95 32.42
N TRP A 533 17.57 4.48 33.22
CA TRP A 533 18.94 4.99 33.25
C TRP A 533 19.93 3.93 33.75
N PHE A 534 21.22 4.15 33.52
CA PHE A 534 22.29 3.40 34.19
C PHE A 534 22.63 3.98 35.54
N THR A 535 22.86 3.11 36.51
CA THR A 535 23.54 3.45 37.77
C THR A 535 24.99 2.98 37.69
N MET A 536 25.92 3.88 38.03
CA MET A 536 27.36 3.66 37.87
C MET A 536 28.06 3.22 39.15
N ASN A 537 29.00 2.28 39.00
CA ASN A 537 29.99 1.99 40.02
C ASN A 537 31.00 3.14 40.14
N ALA A 538 31.68 3.24 41.29
CA ALA A 538 32.74 4.23 41.52
C ALA A 538 33.94 4.10 40.56
N ASP A 539 34.10 2.94 39.90
CA ASP A 539 35.16 2.68 38.92
C ASP A 539 34.79 3.10 37.49
N GLY A 540 33.60 3.69 37.29
CA GLY A 540 33.12 4.13 35.98
C GLY A 540 32.53 3.02 35.12
N THR A 541 32.24 1.85 35.69
CA THR A 541 31.53 0.74 35.01
C THR A 541 30.03 0.76 35.34
N VAL A 542 29.20 0.21 34.45
CA VAL A 542 27.75 0.12 34.68
C VAL A 542 27.48 -0.93 35.75
N GLN A 543 26.72 -0.56 36.79
CA GLN A 543 26.29 -1.46 37.85
C GLN A 543 24.93 -2.10 37.52
N SER A 544 23.95 -1.26 37.21
CA SER A 544 22.57 -1.67 37.02
C SER A 544 21.81 -0.73 36.11
N ILE A 545 20.67 -1.21 35.65
CA ILE A 545 19.65 -0.42 34.95
C ILE A 545 18.50 -0.23 35.92
N ASN A 546 18.10 1.01 36.10
CA ASN A 546 17.02 1.42 36.99
C ASN A 546 15.96 2.17 36.20
N ALA A 547 14.72 2.15 36.67
CA ALA A 547 13.62 2.83 36.03
C ALA A 547 12.64 3.44 37.03
N ARG A 548 11.90 4.45 36.56
CA ARG A 548 10.78 5.09 37.25
C ARG A 548 9.58 5.22 36.32
N ARG A 549 8.39 4.96 36.87
CA ARG A 549 7.12 5.09 36.15
C ARG A 549 6.45 6.44 36.42
N PHE A 550 5.74 6.92 35.43
CA PHE A 550 4.91 8.12 35.47
C PHE A 550 3.52 7.81 34.91
N ASP A 551 2.49 8.41 35.50
CA ASP A 551 1.11 8.33 34.99
C ASP A 551 0.88 9.29 33.82
N ALA A 552 -0.33 9.27 33.23
CA ALA A 552 -0.69 10.13 32.11
C ALA A 552 -0.70 11.64 32.46
N ALA A 553 -0.82 11.99 33.74
CA ALA A 553 -0.65 13.37 34.22
C ALA A 553 0.84 13.73 34.44
N GLY A 554 1.75 12.79 34.12
CA GLY A 554 3.19 12.87 34.31
C GLY A 554 3.63 12.76 35.77
N ALA A 555 2.77 12.42 36.71
CA ALA A 555 3.14 12.26 38.12
C ALA A 555 3.83 10.92 38.34
N ALA A 556 4.85 10.89 39.19
CA ALA A 556 5.60 9.67 39.47
C ALA A 556 4.73 8.62 40.18
N VAL A 557 4.77 7.39 39.68
CA VAL A 557 4.03 6.24 40.22
C VAL A 557 5.02 5.29 40.89
N GLY A 558 4.94 5.18 42.22
CA GLY A 558 5.80 4.29 43.00
C GLY A 558 7.23 4.80 43.20
N GLN A 559 8.14 3.88 43.51
CA GLN A 559 9.58 4.12 43.73
C GLN A 559 10.41 3.66 42.53
N ASP A 560 11.67 4.08 42.48
CA ASP A 560 12.63 3.55 41.50
C ASP A 560 12.77 2.03 41.69
N PHE A 561 12.83 1.29 40.58
CA PHE A 561 12.97 -0.16 40.62
C PHE A 561 14.11 -0.64 39.71
N LEU A 562 14.63 -1.83 40.03
CA LEU A 562 15.72 -2.47 39.30
C LEU A 562 15.16 -3.18 38.05
N VAL A 563 15.69 -2.83 36.88
CA VAL A 563 15.38 -3.48 35.61
C VAL A 563 16.36 -4.63 35.35
N GLY A 564 17.64 -4.43 35.62
CA GLY A 564 18.65 -5.46 35.41
C GLY A 564 20.00 -5.12 36.02
N THR A 565 20.81 -6.14 36.27
CA THR A 565 22.17 -6.00 36.79
C THR A 565 23.18 -6.26 35.67
N VAL A 566 24.09 -5.31 35.47
CA VAL A 566 25.17 -5.38 34.47
C VAL A 566 26.44 -5.77 35.22
N GLY A 567 26.75 -7.07 35.28
CA GLY A 567 27.95 -7.57 35.94
C GLY A 567 29.22 -7.39 35.11
N GLY A 568 30.40 -7.42 35.75
CA GLY A 568 31.68 -7.71 35.08
C GLY A 568 32.37 -6.56 34.35
N GLY A 569 32.22 -5.32 34.82
CA GLY A 569 33.06 -4.19 34.39
C GLY A 569 32.76 -3.67 32.98
N VAL A 570 31.51 -3.80 32.54
CA VAL A 570 31.06 -3.32 31.23
C VAL A 570 31.11 -1.78 31.20
N GLY A 571 31.76 -1.25 30.16
CA GLY A 571 31.82 0.19 29.91
C GLY A 571 30.49 0.79 29.46
N VAL A 572 30.55 2.09 29.19
CA VAL A 572 29.37 2.96 29.17
C VAL A 572 28.93 3.41 27.78
N ASN A 573 29.57 2.94 26.71
CA ASN A 573 29.36 3.36 25.33
C ASN A 573 28.05 2.84 24.68
N TRP A 574 26.94 2.78 25.42
CA TRP A 574 25.64 2.29 24.97
C TRP A 574 24.54 2.88 25.86
N SER A 575 23.27 2.60 25.57
CA SER A 575 22.12 3.05 26.39
C SER A 575 21.21 1.87 26.70
N PRO A 576 20.47 1.88 27.84
CA PRO A 576 19.49 0.84 28.11
C PRO A 576 18.31 0.99 27.15
N THR A 577 17.88 -0.12 26.55
CA THR A 577 16.74 -0.11 25.64
C THR A 577 15.52 -0.64 26.37
N ILE A 578 14.46 0.16 26.46
CA ILE A 578 13.18 -0.26 27.00
C ILE A 578 12.08 0.08 26.01
N THR A 579 11.26 -0.90 25.69
CA THR A 579 10.19 -0.79 24.71
C THR A 579 8.88 -1.27 25.34
N GLY A 580 7.91 -0.37 25.45
CA GLY A 580 6.54 -0.72 25.79
C GLY A 580 5.95 -1.69 24.77
N LEU A 581 5.20 -2.68 25.25
CA LEU A 581 4.54 -3.70 24.44
C LEU A 581 3.04 -3.41 24.36
N THR A 582 2.37 -3.95 23.33
CA THR A 582 0.94 -3.70 23.10
C THR A 582 0.03 -4.30 24.17
N ASP A 583 0.52 -5.29 24.94
CA ASP A 583 -0.19 -5.85 26.10
C ASP A 583 -0.08 -4.97 27.36
N GLY A 584 0.53 -3.79 27.25
CA GLY A 584 0.77 -2.85 28.33
C GLY A 584 2.00 -3.16 29.18
N GLY A 585 2.68 -4.28 28.95
CA GLY A 585 3.98 -4.61 29.52
C GLY A 585 5.14 -3.87 28.83
N PHE A 586 6.37 -4.28 29.13
CA PHE A 586 7.56 -3.78 28.43
C PHE A 586 8.68 -4.83 28.38
N VAL A 587 9.57 -4.69 27.41
CA VAL A 587 10.83 -5.45 27.34
C VAL A 587 12.00 -4.51 27.58
N ALA A 588 12.95 -4.95 28.41
CA ALA A 588 14.21 -4.26 28.62
C ALA A 588 15.38 -5.08 28.07
N LEU A 589 16.32 -4.42 27.39
CA LEU A 589 17.50 -5.04 26.80
C LEU A 589 18.79 -4.40 27.29
N TRP A 590 19.81 -5.23 27.44
CA TRP A 590 21.15 -4.79 27.85
C TRP A 590 22.25 -5.73 27.41
N LYS A 591 23.49 -5.24 27.40
CA LYS A 591 24.66 -6.08 27.20
C LYS A 591 25.26 -6.53 28.54
N LYS A 592 25.78 -7.76 28.60
CA LYS A 592 26.58 -8.25 29.75
C LYS A 592 27.62 -9.27 29.26
N PRO A 593 28.66 -9.59 30.06
CA PRO A 593 29.63 -10.60 29.69
C PRO A 593 28.98 -11.97 29.50
N ASP A 594 29.34 -12.64 28.41
CA ASP A 594 28.79 -13.97 28.03
C ASP A 594 29.84 -15.09 28.07
N GLY A 595 31.10 -14.76 28.37
CA GLY A 595 32.23 -15.68 28.47
C GLY A 595 33.23 -15.58 27.33
N SER A 596 32.85 -15.02 26.18
CA SER A 596 33.72 -14.79 25.00
C SER A 596 33.80 -13.32 24.57
N GLY A 597 33.00 -12.47 25.21
CA GLY A 597 33.01 -11.02 25.09
C GLY A 597 31.80 -10.50 25.83
N THR A 598 30.85 -9.96 25.08
CA THR A 598 29.58 -9.46 25.58
C THR A 598 28.43 -9.95 24.70
N GLY A 599 27.34 -10.38 25.33
CA GLY A 599 26.09 -10.76 24.66
C GLY A 599 24.97 -9.78 24.98
N ILE A 600 23.90 -9.82 24.18
CA ILE A 600 22.65 -9.06 24.39
C ILE A 600 21.66 -9.93 25.16
N PHE A 601 21.12 -9.39 26.24
CA PHE A 601 20.16 -10.04 27.12
C PHE A 601 18.90 -9.20 27.25
N GLY A 602 17.78 -9.87 27.51
CA GLY A 602 16.49 -9.24 27.69
C GLY A 602 15.71 -9.79 28.89
N GLN A 603 14.79 -8.98 29.41
CA GLN A 603 13.80 -9.37 30.41
C GLN A 603 12.47 -8.69 30.08
N ARG A 604 11.38 -9.47 30.14
CA ARG A 604 10.02 -8.97 29.96
C ARG A 604 9.42 -8.60 31.32
N PHE A 605 8.59 -7.57 31.34
CA PHE A 605 7.88 -7.07 32.50
C PHE A 605 6.41 -6.86 32.16
N ASP A 606 5.53 -6.98 33.15
CA ASP A 606 4.14 -6.55 33.00
C ASP A 606 3.98 -5.04 33.21
N ALA A 607 2.76 -4.54 33.02
CA ALA A 607 2.41 -3.13 33.17
C ALA A 607 2.71 -2.56 34.57
N THR A 608 2.84 -3.40 35.59
CA THR A 608 3.17 -2.97 36.96
C THR A 608 4.67 -2.81 37.18
N GLY A 609 5.49 -3.39 36.29
CA GLY A 609 6.93 -3.50 36.43
C GLY A 609 7.39 -4.80 37.09
N ALA A 610 6.51 -5.81 37.21
CA ALA A 610 6.90 -7.12 37.72
C ALA A 610 7.49 -7.99 36.60
N MET A 611 8.57 -8.71 36.91
CA MET A 611 9.29 -9.56 35.96
C MET A 611 8.42 -10.73 35.47
N GLN A 612 8.40 -10.93 34.16
CA GLN A 612 7.72 -12.02 33.48
C GLN A 612 8.78 -13.00 32.92
N GLY A 613 8.85 -14.20 33.50
CA GLY A 613 9.88 -15.17 33.15
C GLY A 613 11.30 -14.79 33.61
N SER A 614 12.31 -15.50 33.11
CA SER A 614 13.72 -15.26 33.42
C SER A 614 14.42 -14.44 32.33
N VAL A 615 15.54 -13.81 32.70
CA VAL A 615 16.44 -13.15 31.75
C VAL A 615 16.84 -14.12 30.64
N PHE A 616 16.64 -13.72 29.38
CA PHE A 616 16.97 -14.52 28.20
C PHE A 616 18.09 -13.87 27.39
N GLN A 617 18.86 -14.67 26.65
CA GLN A 617 19.87 -14.17 25.72
C GLN A 617 19.26 -13.99 24.33
N VAL A 618 19.46 -12.82 23.74
CA VAL A 618 18.90 -12.46 22.44
C VAL A 618 19.70 -13.13 21.32
N ASN A 619 21.01 -12.89 21.31
CA ASN A 619 21.92 -13.43 20.31
C ASN A 619 22.20 -14.93 20.55
N ALA A 620 22.18 -15.71 19.48
CA ALA A 620 22.68 -17.08 19.39
C ALA A 620 24.20 -17.09 19.20
N THR A 621 24.75 -16.12 18.46
CA THR A 621 26.20 -15.99 18.26
C THR A 621 26.87 -15.40 19.49
N THR A 622 27.74 -16.17 20.14
CA THR A 622 28.47 -15.72 21.34
C THR A 622 29.92 -15.31 21.06
N ALA A 623 30.42 -15.52 19.84
CA ALA A 623 31.77 -15.12 19.49
C ALA A 623 31.87 -13.58 19.39
N TYR A 624 32.96 -13.03 19.94
CA TYR A 624 33.23 -11.59 19.95
C TYR A 624 32.15 -10.75 20.64
N ASP A 625 32.24 -9.43 20.50
CA ASP A 625 31.36 -8.49 21.20
C ASP A 625 30.06 -8.23 20.44
N GLN A 626 28.96 -8.23 21.19
CA GLN A 626 27.62 -7.86 20.76
C GLN A 626 27.21 -6.56 21.46
N GLN A 627 26.82 -5.54 20.71
CA GLN A 627 26.74 -4.16 21.18
C GLN A 627 25.47 -3.44 20.71
N LEU A 628 25.13 -2.32 21.36
CA LEU A 628 24.10 -1.35 20.93
C LEU A 628 22.73 -1.98 20.55
N PRO A 629 22.07 -2.68 21.49
CA PRO A 629 20.77 -3.26 21.20
C PRO A 629 19.70 -2.19 20.97
N SER A 630 18.78 -2.45 20.06
CA SER A 630 17.57 -1.64 19.83
C SER A 630 16.36 -2.58 19.76
N ALA A 631 15.17 -2.08 20.12
CA ALA A 631 13.94 -2.87 20.08
C ALA A 631 12.72 -2.03 19.70
N VAL A 632 11.80 -2.66 18.99
CA VAL A 632 10.50 -2.09 18.66
C VAL A 632 9.40 -3.13 18.85
N ALA A 633 8.26 -2.71 19.41
CA ALA A 633 7.07 -3.52 19.50
C ALA A 633 6.34 -3.53 18.16
N LEU A 634 5.80 -4.68 17.78
CA LEU A 634 5.02 -4.84 16.56
C LEU A 634 3.51 -4.82 16.87
N PRO A 635 2.66 -4.40 15.92
CA PRO A 635 1.20 -4.40 16.07
C PRO A 635 0.61 -5.77 16.46
N ASP A 636 1.23 -6.87 16.03
CA ASP A 636 0.83 -8.25 16.39
C ASP A 636 1.12 -8.63 17.87
N GLY A 637 1.67 -7.69 18.64
CA GLY A 637 2.07 -7.83 20.04
C GLY A 637 3.42 -8.51 20.26
N GLY A 638 4.09 -8.95 19.19
CA GLY A 638 5.50 -9.33 19.21
C GLY A 638 6.44 -8.14 19.29
N PHE A 639 7.73 -8.41 19.16
CA PHE A 639 8.76 -7.38 19.09
C PHE A 639 9.98 -7.86 18.30
N VAL A 640 10.75 -6.91 17.78
CA VAL A 640 12.02 -7.17 17.08
C VAL A 640 13.15 -6.55 17.87
N VAL A 641 14.28 -7.26 17.93
CA VAL A 641 15.52 -6.76 18.52
C VAL A 641 16.60 -6.74 17.46
N THR A 642 17.34 -5.63 17.36
CA THR A 642 18.56 -5.53 16.55
C THR A 642 19.77 -5.21 17.41
N TRP A 643 20.96 -5.59 16.96
CA TRP A 643 22.23 -5.30 17.64
C TRP A 643 23.39 -5.28 16.63
N THR A 644 24.50 -4.68 17.04
CA THR A 644 25.78 -4.74 16.32
C THR A 644 26.56 -5.97 16.77
N SER A 645 27.03 -6.77 15.82
CA SER A 645 27.80 -8.00 16.05
C SER A 645 29.17 -7.91 15.38
N ALA A 646 30.24 -8.17 16.13
CA ALA A 646 31.60 -8.13 15.60
C ALA A 646 31.96 -9.40 14.81
N ASN A 647 32.32 -9.23 13.53
CA ASN A 647 32.82 -10.26 12.60
C ASN A 647 31.86 -11.43 12.29
N GLN A 648 30.58 -11.35 12.68
CA GLN A 648 29.61 -12.42 12.41
C GLN A 648 29.24 -12.52 10.92
N ASP A 649 29.41 -11.44 10.16
CA ASP A 649 29.13 -11.38 8.72
C ASP A 649 30.34 -11.79 7.83
N GLY A 650 31.45 -12.20 8.45
CA GLY A 650 32.67 -12.63 7.77
C GLY A 650 33.64 -11.50 7.39
N GLY A 651 33.32 -10.25 7.74
CA GLY A 651 34.18 -9.08 7.51
C GLY A 651 34.36 -8.23 8.76
N GLY A 652 33.52 -7.21 8.93
CA GLY A 652 33.59 -6.23 10.02
C GLY A 652 32.45 -6.36 11.04
N ASN A 653 32.06 -5.23 11.64
CA ASN A 653 30.85 -5.18 12.47
C ASN A 653 29.60 -5.18 11.58
N GLY A 654 28.68 -6.12 11.76
CA GLY A 654 27.39 -6.16 11.06
C GLY A 654 26.20 -5.87 11.98
N ILE A 655 25.05 -5.50 11.42
CA ILE A 655 23.79 -5.37 12.17
C ILE A 655 22.98 -6.65 12.02
N PHE A 656 22.61 -7.27 13.13
CA PHE A 656 21.79 -8.48 13.17
C PHE A 656 20.47 -8.22 13.88
N GLY A 657 19.47 -9.04 13.59
CA GLY A 657 18.16 -8.97 14.21
C GLY A 657 17.57 -10.34 14.57
N GLN A 658 16.61 -10.32 15.50
CA GLN A 658 15.81 -11.47 15.91
C GLN A 658 14.38 -11.00 16.23
N ARG A 659 13.39 -11.66 15.62
CA ARG A 659 11.96 -11.45 15.93
C ARG A 659 11.51 -12.34 17.09
N TYR A 660 10.59 -11.83 17.89
CA TYR A 660 9.92 -12.50 18.99
C TYR A 660 8.40 -12.36 18.85
N ASN A 661 7.66 -13.39 19.26
CA ASN A 661 6.21 -13.34 19.37
C ASN A 661 5.77 -12.64 20.68
N ALA A 662 4.46 -12.43 20.85
CA ALA A 662 3.90 -11.76 22.04
C ALA A 662 4.26 -12.46 23.36
N ALA A 663 4.44 -13.78 23.37
CA ALA A 663 4.86 -14.53 24.54
C ALA A 663 6.38 -14.45 24.83
N GLY A 664 7.16 -13.77 23.99
CA GLY A 664 8.61 -13.67 24.11
C GLY A 664 9.38 -14.88 23.57
N GLY A 665 8.75 -15.74 22.79
CA GLY A 665 9.40 -16.83 22.05
C GLY A 665 10.01 -16.33 20.74
N LYS A 666 11.19 -16.83 20.36
CA LYS A 666 11.84 -16.50 19.08
C LYS A 666 10.99 -16.97 17.89
N VAL A 667 10.89 -16.12 16.88
CA VAL A 667 10.25 -16.41 15.58
C VAL A 667 11.33 -16.33 14.51
N GLY A 668 11.56 -17.44 13.80
CA GLY A 668 12.64 -17.53 12.81
C GLY A 668 14.04 -17.53 13.43
N GLY A 669 15.05 -17.52 12.56
CA GLY A 669 16.46 -17.42 12.94
C GLY A 669 16.94 -15.97 13.05
N GLU A 670 18.21 -15.80 13.45
CA GLU A 670 18.88 -14.50 13.34
C GLU A 670 19.01 -14.10 11.86
N PHE A 671 18.79 -12.82 11.57
CA PHE A 671 18.91 -12.28 10.21
C PHE A 671 19.92 -11.13 10.18
N LEU A 672 20.69 -11.04 9.08
CA LEU A 672 21.60 -9.94 8.81
C LEU A 672 20.82 -8.77 8.20
N VAL A 673 21.07 -7.54 8.68
CA VAL A 673 20.37 -6.33 8.26
C VAL A 673 21.09 -5.55 7.16
N ASN A 674 22.41 -5.40 7.25
CA ASN A 674 23.19 -4.79 6.19
C ASN A 674 23.36 -5.75 5.00
N THR A 675 23.52 -5.21 3.79
CA THR A 675 23.88 -6.00 2.61
C THR A 675 25.39 -6.04 2.37
N ALA A 676 26.10 -4.96 2.68
CA ALA A 676 27.55 -4.87 2.55
C ALA A 676 28.25 -5.37 3.83
N THR A 677 29.16 -6.33 3.70
CA THR A 677 29.85 -6.98 4.83
C THR A 677 31.31 -6.55 5.02
N ALA A 678 31.85 -5.77 4.08
CA ALA A 678 33.25 -5.35 4.10
C ALA A 678 33.53 -4.12 4.98
N ALA A 679 32.51 -3.32 5.30
CA ALA A 679 32.64 -2.15 6.17
C ALA A 679 32.06 -2.42 7.55
N ASN A 680 32.33 -1.51 8.50
CA ASN A 680 31.70 -1.55 9.81
C ASN A 680 30.35 -0.84 9.82
N GLN A 681 29.30 -1.53 10.27
CA GLN A 681 27.98 -0.99 10.57
C GLN A 681 27.74 -0.90 12.07
N TYR A 682 27.02 0.14 12.50
CA TYR A 682 26.76 0.40 13.92
C TYR A 682 25.48 1.24 14.13
N ASP A 683 25.06 1.33 15.39
CA ASP A 683 24.01 2.24 15.88
C ASP A 683 22.60 2.04 15.27
N SER A 684 22.11 0.79 15.22
CA SER A 684 20.78 0.55 14.64
C SER A 684 19.64 1.27 15.41
N ARG A 685 18.65 1.79 14.69
CA ARG A 685 17.37 2.31 15.21
C ARG A 685 16.23 1.68 14.44
N MET A 686 15.11 1.47 15.11
CA MET A 686 13.95 0.80 14.53
C MET A 686 12.66 1.57 14.76
N ALA A 687 11.79 1.50 13.76
CA ALA A 687 10.43 2.01 13.77
C ALA A 687 9.51 0.88 13.32
N SER A 688 8.47 0.61 14.11
CA SER A 688 7.38 -0.26 13.67
C SER A 688 6.56 0.49 12.65
N LEU A 689 6.11 -0.23 11.64
CA LEU A 689 5.25 0.30 10.60
C LEU A 689 3.81 -0.16 10.85
N PRO A 690 2.81 0.66 10.51
CA PRO A 690 1.39 0.30 10.61
C PRO A 690 1.05 -1.07 10.00
N ASP A 691 1.66 -1.43 8.86
CA ASP A 691 1.47 -2.71 8.15
C ASP A 691 2.04 -3.96 8.85
N GLY A 692 2.42 -3.84 10.13
CA GLY A 692 3.04 -4.90 10.91
C GLY A 692 4.55 -5.07 10.67
N GLY A 693 5.10 -4.44 9.63
CA GLY A 693 6.52 -4.44 9.32
C GLY A 693 7.34 -3.51 10.20
N PHE A 694 8.61 -3.34 9.84
CA PHE A 694 9.50 -2.43 10.54
C PHE A 694 10.60 -1.87 9.61
N LEU A 695 11.04 -0.65 9.90
CA LEU A 695 12.22 -0.04 9.27
C LEU A 695 13.40 -0.12 10.23
N VAL A 696 14.56 -0.55 9.73
CA VAL A 696 15.83 -0.45 10.45
C VAL A 696 16.70 0.61 9.77
N LEU A 697 17.14 1.62 10.51
CA LEU A 697 18.22 2.53 10.11
C LEU A 697 19.51 2.16 10.83
N TYR A 698 20.65 2.31 10.17
CA TYR A 698 21.97 2.11 10.78
C TYR A 698 23.02 2.98 10.09
N SER A 699 24.13 3.23 10.79
CA SER A 699 25.29 3.93 10.22
C SER A 699 26.24 2.91 9.62
N ALA A 700 26.82 3.20 8.46
CA ALA A 700 27.85 2.38 7.81
C ALA A 700 29.08 3.22 7.46
N GLY A 701 30.26 2.75 7.86
CA GLY A 701 31.54 3.41 7.62
C GLY A 701 32.23 3.03 6.30
N ASP A 702 33.51 3.38 6.20
CA ASP A 702 34.47 2.97 5.16
C ASP A 702 34.09 3.35 3.71
N ASN A 703 33.64 4.59 3.49
CA ASN A 703 33.31 5.18 2.19
C ASN A 703 32.14 4.50 1.45
N GLN A 704 31.20 3.83 2.15
CA GLN A 704 30.05 3.21 1.50
C GLN A 704 29.11 4.22 0.81
N ASP A 705 29.02 5.43 1.34
CA ASP A 705 28.31 6.57 0.75
C ASP A 705 29.17 7.37 -0.27
N GLY A 706 30.41 6.91 -0.51
CA GLY A 706 31.42 7.62 -1.30
C GLY A 706 32.34 8.54 -0.50
N SER A 707 32.16 8.66 0.82
CA SER A 707 32.96 9.52 1.71
C SER A 707 33.17 8.95 3.11
N GLY A 708 32.40 9.36 4.13
CA GLY A 708 32.65 8.97 5.51
C GLY A 708 31.70 7.89 5.97
N ALA A 709 31.16 8.05 7.18
CA ALA A 709 30.04 7.24 7.65
C ALA A 709 28.72 7.80 7.11
N GLY A 710 27.94 6.99 6.37
CA GLY A 710 26.59 7.34 5.92
C GLY A 710 25.51 6.61 6.71
N ILE A 711 24.25 7.04 6.60
CA ILE A 711 23.11 6.39 7.27
C ILE A 711 22.29 5.64 6.22
N PHE A 712 22.08 4.35 6.43
CA PHE A 712 21.36 3.46 5.54
C PHE A 712 20.08 2.95 6.18
N GLY A 713 19.11 2.56 5.36
CA GLY A 713 17.84 2.01 5.79
C GLY A 713 17.47 0.73 5.07
N GLN A 714 16.86 -0.21 5.78
CA GLN A 714 16.26 -1.42 5.23
C GLN A 714 14.89 -1.67 5.86
N ARG A 715 13.86 -1.82 5.03
CA ARG A 715 12.50 -2.19 5.45
C ARG A 715 12.34 -3.70 5.49
N TYR A 716 11.52 -4.15 6.43
CA TYR A 716 11.10 -5.53 6.63
C TYR A 716 9.57 -5.62 6.74
N ASP A 717 9.02 -6.75 6.32
CA ASP A 717 7.63 -7.10 6.59
C ASP A 717 7.44 -7.60 8.03
N ALA A 718 6.20 -7.94 8.39
CA ALA A 718 5.86 -8.46 9.71
C ALA A 718 6.61 -9.75 10.08
N ASN A 719 7.12 -10.50 9.11
CA ASN A 719 7.84 -11.76 9.31
C ASN A 719 9.36 -11.58 9.34
N ALA A 720 9.86 -10.34 9.35
CA ALA A 720 11.29 -10.02 9.23
C ALA A 720 11.91 -10.48 7.90
N VAL A 721 11.12 -10.50 6.83
CA VAL A 721 11.61 -10.63 5.45
C VAL A 721 11.85 -9.24 4.87
N ARG A 722 12.96 -9.05 4.17
CA ARG A 722 13.29 -7.75 3.56
C ARG A 722 12.24 -7.34 2.54
N VAL A 723 11.82 -6.08 2.59
CA VAL A 723 10.95 -5.48 1.58
C VAL A 723 11.70 -4.38 0.86
N GLY A 724 11.91 -4.55 -0.45
CA GLY A 724 12.75 -3.66 -1.25
C GLY A 724 14.24 -3.74 -0.91
N GLY A 725 15.03 -2.91 -1.60
CA GLY A 725 16.46 -2.79 -1.37
C GLY A 725 16.82 -1.84 -0.22
N GLU A 726 18.05 -1.97 0.25
CA GLU A 726 18.70 -1.01 1.15
C GLU A 726 18.82 0.36 0.46
N PHE A 727 18.62 1.45 1.20
CA PHE A 727 18.71 2.82 0.68
C PHE A 727 19.56 3.72 1.56
N LEU A 728 20.22 4.70 0.95
CA LEU A 728 20.94 5.76 1.67
C LEU A 728 19.94 6.82 2.15
N LEU A 729 19.95 7.13 3.45
CA LEU A 729 19.10 8.14 4.08
C LEU A 729 19.58 9.56 3.79
N THR A 730 20.86 9.78 3.49
CA THR A 730 21.42 11.14 3.37
C THR A 730 21.69 11.51 1.91
N ASP A 731 21.33 12.74 1.54
CA ASP A 731 21.73 13.39 0.28
C ASP A 731 23.14 13.99 0.44
N THR A 732 23.47 14.46 1.64
CA THR A 732 24.81 14.90 2.01
C THR A 732 25.67 13.69 2.34
N THR A 733 26.69 13.42 1.52
CA THR A 733 27.66 12.34 1.78
C THR A 733 28.94 12.88 2.43
N ALA A 734 29.37 14.10 2.09
CA ALA A 734 30.64 14.65 2.57
C ALA A 734 30.76 14.66 4.11
N GLY A 735 31.73 13.90 4.63
CA GLY A 735 32.02 13.77 6.06
C GLY A 735 31.25 12.62 6.73
N ASN A 736 31.06 12.68 8.05
CA ASN A 736 30.39 11.61 8.80
C ASN A 736 28.99 12.05 9.23
N GLN A 737 27.98 11.28 8.86
CA GLN A 737 26.61 11.37 9.35
C GLN A 737 26.31 10.20 10.30
N TYR A 738 25.83 10.51 11.50
CA TYR A 738 25.68 9.52 12.58
C TYR A 738 24.65 9.96 13.64
N GLN A 739 24.44 9.14 14.67
CA GLN A 739 23.50 9.40 15.77
C GLN A 739 22.05 9.63 15.28
N GLN A 740 21.58 8.75 14.42
CA GLN A 740 20.21 8.78 13.93
C GLN A 740 19.19 8.62 15.05
N ALA A 741 18.09 9.36 14.92
CA ALA A 741 16.86 9.17 15.65
C ALA A 741 15.68 9.12 14.68
N MET A 742 14.59 8.50 15.10
CA MET A 742 13.39 8.34 14.30
C MET A 742 12.13 8.35 15.17
N ALA A 743 11.04 8.86 14.63
CA ALA A 743 9.71 8.76 15.20
C ALA A 743 8.67 8.51 14.10
N VAL A 744 7.75 7.60 14.35
CA VAL A 744 6.64 7.26 13.44
C VAL A 744 5.49 8.24 13.71
N ARG A 745 4.81 8.66 12.66
CA ARG A 745 3.58 9.47 12.73
C ARG A 745 2.35 8.58 12.59
N ASP A 746 1.19 9.10 12.94
CA ASP A 746 -0.09 8.40 12.79
C ASP A 746 -0.43 8.10 11.32
N ASP A 747 -0.03 8.98 10.40
CA ASP A 747 -0.10 8.73 8.96
C ASP A 747 0.91 7.68 8.47
N GLY A 748 1.70 7.14 9.41
CA GLY A 748 2.73 6.14 9.26
C GLY A 748 4.03 6.61 8.61
N SER A 749 4.11 7.86 8.17
CA SER A 749 5.38 8.46 7.74
C SER A 749 6.37 8.54 8.92
N ILE A 750 7.66 8.58 8.61
CA ILE A 750 8.72 8.58 9.62
C ILE A 750 9.51 9.88 9.56
N VAL A 751 9.63 10.57 10.68
CA VAL A 751 10.58 11.67 10.84
C VAL A 751 11.91 11.11 11.29
N THR A 752 12.98 11.51 10.63
CA THR A 752 14.34 11.17 11.04
C THR A 752 15.16 12.42 11.33
N ALA A 753 16.15 12.29 12.18
CA ALA A 753 17.13 13.32 12.49
C ALA A 753 18.50 12.70 12.74
N TRP A 754 19.57 13.41 12.38
CA TRP A 754 20.94 12.94 12.53
C TRP A 754 21.92 14.11 12.66
N ALA A 755 23.11 13.83 13.20
CA ALA A 755 24.24 14.76 13.16
C ALA A 755 24.89 14.72 11.77
N SER A 756 25.13 15.89 11.18
CA SER A 756 25.67 16.06 9.83
C SER A 756 26.67 17.21 9.78
N PRO A 757 27.76 17.13 8.99
CA PRO A 757 28.75 18.20 8.90
C PRO A 757 28.16 19.52 8.37
N ASP A 758 28.36 20.62 9.10
CA ASP A 758 27.82 21.94 8.76
C ASP A 758 28.85 22.88 8.08
N GLY A 759 30.05 22.34 7.78
CA GLY A 759 31.18 23.06 7.20
C GLY A 759 32.21 23.56 8.22
N SER A 760 31.85 23.65 9.51
CA SER A 760 32.75 24.08 10.60
C SER A 760 32.78 23.13 11.80
N SER A 761 31.73 22.33 11.98
CA SER A 761 31.48 21.39 13.07
C SER A 761 30.39 20.40 12.64
N GLN A 762 29.53 19.96 13.57
CA GLN A 762 28.36 19.14 13.33
C GLN A 762 27.07 19.93 13.61
N GLY A 763 26.08 19.82 12.73
CA GLY A 763 24.72 20.32 12.92
C GLY A 763 23.69 19.19 12.90
N ILE A 764 22.43 19.50 13.22
CA ILE A 764 21.31 18.55 13.18
C ILE A 764 20.52 18.73 11.88
N GLN A 765 20.47 17.67 11.09
CA GLN A 765 19.60 17.57 9.93
C GLN A 765 18.41 16.67 10.22
N SER A 766 17.35 16.85 9.44
CA SER A 766 16.15 16.02 9.47
C SER A 766 15.59 15.79 8.07
N ARG A 767 14.81 14.71 7.93
CA ARG A 767 13.94 14.51 6.77
C ARG A 767 12.70 13.70 7.16
N VAL A 768 11.67 13.80 6.32
CA VAL A 768 10.48 12.97 6.41
C VAL A 768 10.56 11.87 5.36
N LEU A 769 10.33 10.64 5.79
CA LEU A 769 10.23 9.44 4.98
C LEU A 769 8.74 9.14 4.81
N LYS A 770 8.19 9.42 3.63
CA LYS A 770 6.79 9.08 3.36
C LYS A 770 6.70 7.60 3.03
N THR A 771 6.02 6.85 3.89
CA THR A 771 5.69 5.45 3.66
C THR A 771 4.47 5.38 2.74
N ALA A 772 4.66 4.92 1.50
CA ALA A 772 3.51 4.48 0.72
C ALA A 772 3.02 3.16 1.33
N PHE A 773 2.02 3.22 2.20
CA PHE A 773 1.37 2.02 2.69
C PHE A 773 0.67 1.32 1.54
N PRO A 774 0.97 0.04 1.26
CA PRO A 774 -0.07 -0.83 0.72
C PRO A 774 -1.19 -0.89 1.78
N TYR A 775 -2.43 -0.68 1.37
CA TYR A 775 -3.60 -0.90 2.21
C TYR A 775 -3.58 -2.35 2.73
N ASP A 776 -3.91 -2.58 4.01
CA ASP A 776 -4.30 -3.93 4.43
C ASP A 776 -5.52 -4.32 3.60
N THR A 777 -5.53 -5.49 2.95
CA THR A 777 -6.67 -5.88 2.10
C THR A 777 -7.33 -7.12 2.66
N LEU A 778 -8.61 -7.01 3.03
CA LEU A 778 -9.46 -8.11 3.47
C LEU A 778 -10.39 -8.50 2.32
N TYR A 779 -10.43 -9.79 2.02
CA TYR A 779 -11.39 -10.38 1.08
C TYR A 779 -12.30 -11.32 1.83
N GLY A 780 -13.61 -11.15 1.64
CA GLY A 780 -14.62 -12.14 1.94
C GLY A 780 -14.54 -13.34 1.00
N SER A 781 -15.45 -14.25 1.22
CA SER A 781 -15.69 -15.46 0.46
C SER A 781 -16.86 -15.23 -0.51
N LEU A 782 -17.54 -16.29 -0.94
CA LEU A 782 -18.75 -16.17 -1.79
C LEU A 782 -20.04 -16.37 -0.97
N GLY A 783 -19.97 -16.16 0.35
CA GLY A 783 -21.13 -16.21 1.22
C GLY A 783 -20.95 -15.24 2.39
N ASN A 784 -21.98 -15.11 3.22
CA ASN A 784 -22.07 -14.06 4.23
C ASN A 784 -20.88 -14.04 5.21
N ASP A 785 -20.14 -12.94 5.21
CA ASP A 785 -18.92 -12.74 5.96
C ASP A 785 -19.01 -11.59 6.96
N THR A 786 -18.09 -11.57 7.92
CA THR A 786 -17.90 -10.44 8.85
C THR A 786 -16.44 -10.04 8.82
N LEU A 787 -16.17 -8.87 8.26
CA LEU A 787 -14.84 -8.37 7.98
C LEU A 787 -14.63 -7.08 8.78
N VAL A 788 -13.61 -7.06 9.62
CA VAL A 788 -13.32 -5.94 10.53
C VAL A 788 -11.89 -5.47 10.28
N ALA A 789 -11.76 -4.20 9.89
CA ALA A 789 -10.47 -3.52 9.70
C ALA A 789 -9.66 -3.49 10.99
N GLY A 790 -8.34 -3.36 10.86
CA GLY A 790 -7.47 -3.06 12.00
C GLY A 790 -7.56 -1.59 12.42
N ILE A 791 -6.49 -1.08 13.02
CA ILE A 791 -6.31 0.37 13.26
C ILE A 791 -5.73 1.11 12.04
N ASN A 792 -5.49 0.37 10.95
CA ASN A 792 -4.84 0.85 9.74
C ASN A 792 -5.86 1.07 8.63
N ARG A 793 -5.54 1.98 7.71
CA ARG A 793 -6.25 2.13 6.43
C ARG A 793 -6.26 0.79 5.67
N THR A 794 -7.45 0.24 5.53
CA THR A 794 -7.78 -1.10 5.04
C THR A 794 -8.70 -0.99 3.83
N ARG A 795 -8.51 -1.88 2.84
CA ARG A 795 -9.49 -2.15 1.79
C ARG A 795 -10.23 -3.43 2.15
N ILE A 796 -11.54 -3.37 2.32
CA ILE A 796 -12.37 -4.53 2.59
C ILE A 796 -13.28 -4.77 1.39
N PHE A 797 -13.28 -6.01 0.90
CA PHE A 797 -14.15 -6.48 -0.18
C PHE A 797 -14.99 -7.64 0.33
N GLY A 798 -16.32 -7.50 0.39
CA GLY A 798 -17.24 -8.58 0.79
C GLY A 798 -17.34 -9.69 -0.27
N LEU A 799 -17.43 -9.29 -1.54
CA LEU A 799 -17.60 -10.14 -2.73
C LEU A 799 -19.05 -10.60 -2.95
N ASP A 800 -19.40 -11.88 -2.83
CA ASP A 800 -20.80 -12.33 -2.98
C ASP A 800 -21.30 -12.77 -1.59
N GLY A 801 -22.51 -12.37 -1.19
CA GLY A 801 -23.08 -12.70 0.13
C GLY A 801 -23.73 -11.49 0.78
N ASP A 802 -24.50 -11.69 1.86
CA ASP A 802 -24.96 -10.56 2.69
C ASP A 802 -23.91 -10.34 3.80
N ASP A 803 -23.03 -9.36 3.62
CA ASP A 803 -21.81 -9.19 4.40
C ASP A 803 -21.88 -8.05 5.42
N LEU A 804 -21.06 -8.15 6.48
CA LEU A 804 -20.85 -7.09 7.48
C LEU A 804 -19.41 -6.59 7.44
N LEU A 805 -19.20 -5.35 7.00
CA LEU A 805 -17.88 -4.71 6.90
C LEU A 805 -17.76 -3.62 7.96
N GLN A 806 -16.63 -3.57 8.68
CA GLN A 806 -16.36 -2.53 9.69
C GLN A 806 -14.99 -1.87 9.45
N GLY A 807 -14.98 -0.56 9.17
CA GLY A 807 -13.77 0.22 8.83
C GLY A 807 -12.93 0.69 10.02
N ASN A 808 -13.50 0.86 11.21
CA ASN A 808 -12.82 1.45 12.38
C ASN A 808 -12.24 2.87 12.09
N GLY A 809 -11.38 3.39 12.96
CA GLY A 809 -11.04 4.84 13.03
C GLY A 809 -10.01 5.36 12.02
N SER A 810 -9.66 4.60 10.98
CA SER A 810 -8.77 5.06 9.91
C SER A 810 -9.58 5.62 8.72
N SER A 811 -8.93 5.83 7.57
CA SER A 811 -9.63 6.20 6.33
C SER A 811 -9.58 5.00 5.40
N ASP A 812 -10.65 4.23 5.37
CA ASP A 812 -10.73 2.90 4.79
C ASP A 812 -11.43 2.92 3.42
N TYR A 813 -11.41 1.79 2.73
CA TYR A 813 -12.19 1.56 1.51
C TYR A 813 -13.02 0.30 1.73
N LEU A 814 -14.33 0.43 1.76
CA LEU A 814 -15.26 -0.63 2.13
C LEU A 814 -16.20 -0.87 0.95
N ASP A 815 -16.13 -2.06 0.36
CA ASP A 815 -16.88 -2.48 -0.82
C ASP A 815 -17.64 -3.78 -0.51
N GLY A 816 -18.97 -3.71 -0.43
CA GLY A 816 -19.84 -4.84 -0.09
C GLY A 816 -19.80 -5.91 -1.17
N GLY A 817 -20.14 -5.54 -2.40
CA GLY A 817 -20.11 -6.44 -3.54
C GLY A 817 -21.51 -6.82 -4.01
N ASN A 818 -21.83 -8.11 -4.15
CA ASN A 818 -23.16 -8.58 -4.52
C ASN A 818 -23.86 -9.18 -3.29
N GLY A 819 -25.07 -8.75 -2.98
CA GLY A 819 -25.85 -9.19 -1.83
C GLY A 819 -26.37 -7.99 -1.06
N ASN A 820 -27.00 -8.21 0.09
CA ASN A 820 -27.52 -7.13 0.93
C ASN A 820 -26.53 -6.88 2.08
N ASP A 821 -25.65 -5.91 1.89
CA ASP A 821 -24.50 -5.70 2.75
C ASP A 821 -24.77 -4.65 3.83
N THR A 822 -24.05 -4.75 4.95
CA THR A 822 -24.01 -3.73 6.00
C THR A 822 -22.59 -3.24 6.17
N ILE A 823 -22.38 -1.94 5.92
CA ILE A 823 -21.09 -1.28 6.07
C ILE A 823 -21.15 -0.34 7.26
N VAL A 824 -20.20 -0.47 8.18
CA VAL A 824 -19.99 0.43 9.32
C VAL A 824 -18.66 1.14 9.12
N GLY A 825 -18.67 2.46 8.98
CA GLY A 825 -17.43 3.21 8.75
C GLY A 825 -17.48 4.66 9.19
N GLY A 826 -16.31 5.29 9.21
CA GLY A 826 -16.08 6.59 9.84
C GLY A 826 -15.60 7.68 8.88
N ALA A 827 -15.15 8.79 9.45
CA ALA A 827 -14.71 9.95 8.69
C ALA A 827 -13.47 9.66 7.82
N GLY A 828 -13.57 9.97 6.52
CA GLY A 828 -12.47 9.80 5.58
C GLY A 828 -12.47 8.46 4.85
N ASP A 829 -13.39 7.57 5.19
CA ASP A 829 -13.62 6.31 4.47
C ASP A 829 -14.26 6.53 3.10
N VAL A 830 -14.09 5.54 2.22
CA VAL A 830 -14.80 5.41 0.95
C VAL A 830 -15.73 4.20 1.03
N PHE A 831 -17.01 4.41 0.70
CA PHE A 831 -18.06 3.40 0.83
C PHE A 831 -18.64 3.02 -0.54
N ILE A 832 -18.79 1.72 -0.78
CA ILE A 832 -19.48 1.14 -1.93
C ILE A 832 -20.35 -0.02 -1.41
N GLY A 833 -21.68 0.05 -1.58
CA GLY A 833 -22.60 -1.04 -1.23
C GLY A 833 -22.49 -2.14 -2.27
N GLY A 834 -22.82 -1.82 -3.52
CA GLY A 834 -22.62 -2.71 -4.66
C GLY A 834 -23.96 -3.08 -5.29
N ALA A 835 -24.24 -4.36 -5.45
CA ALA A 835 -25.46 -4.87 -6.05
C ALA A 835 -26.33 -5.61 -5.03
N GLY A 836 -27.43 -4.99 -4.62
CA GLY A 836 -28.42 -5.59 -3.73
C GLY A 836 -29.18 -4.47 -3.02
N VAL A 837 -29.54 -4.69 -1.76
CA VAL A 837 -30.10 -3.67 -0.87
C VAL A 837 -29.13 -3.47 0.28
N ASP A 838 -28.36 -2.40 0.19
CA ASP A 838 -27.20 -2.19 1.05
C ASP A 838 -27.45 -1.12 2.12
N THR A 839 -26.84 -1.32 3.28
CA THR A 839 -26.97 -0.46 4.47
C THR A 839 -25.63 0.18 4.84
N LEU A 840 -25.58 1.50 4.97
CA LEU A 840 -24.45 2.23 5.57
C LEU A 840 -24.81 2.74 6.97
N ILE A 841 -23.94 2.47 7.94
CA ILE A 841 -23.98 3.02 9.30
C ILE A 841 -22.73 3.87 9.49
N PHE A 842 -22.90 5.18 9.61
CA PHE A 842 -21.77 6.10 9.78
C PHE A 842 -21.43 6.28 11.25
N ASP A 843 -20.30 5.72 11.69
CA ASP A 843 -19.84 5.71 13.09
C ASP A 843 -18.78 6.80 13.32
N SER A 844 -19.17 8.07 13.16
CA SER A 844 -18.31 9.23 13.40
C SER A 844 -19.08 10.39 14.02
N PRO A 845 -18.46 11.23 14.88
CA PRO A 845 -19.07 12.45 15.39
C PRO A 845 -18.99 13.65 14.41
N THR A 846 -18.51 13.43 13.19
CA THR A 846 -18.35 14.46 12.16
C THR A 846 -19.47 14.37 11.12
N ALA A 847 -19.72 15.44 10.37
CA ALA A 847 -20.68 15.41 9.26
C ALA A 847 -20.30 14.39 8.16
N LEU A 848 -21.27 13.58 7.73
CA LEU A 848 -21.26 12.76 6.52
C LEU A 848 -21.72 13.60 5.31
N THR A 849 -21.00 13.49 4.20
CA THR A 849 -21.43 14.03 2.91
C THR A 849 -21.31 12.92 1.88
N LEU A 850 -22.44 12.40 1.40
CA LEU A 850 -22.48 11.20 0.58
C LEU A 850 -23.48 11.30 -0.57
N ASP A 851 -23.01 10.92 -1.76
CA ASP A 851 -23.87 10.58 -2.89
C ASP A 851 -24.21 9.09 -2.81
N VAL A 852 -25.33 8.76 -2.19
CA VAL A 852 -25.72 7.38 -1.88
C VAL A 852 -26.03 6.58 -3.15
N GLY A 853 -26.47 7.27 -4.21
CA GLY A 853 -26.75 6.66 -5.50
C GLY A 853 -25.51 6.32 -6.34
N GLY A 854 -24.45 7.13 -6.24
CA GLY A 854 -23.15 6.79 -6.83
C GLY A 854 -22.42 5.65 -6.12
N SER A 855 -22.77 5.41 -4.86
CA SER A 855 -22.15 4.41 -3.98
C SER A 855 -22.95 3.12 -3.83
N GLY A 856 -24.20 3.06 -4.32
CA GLY A 856 -25.04 1.85 -4.29
C GLY A 856 -25.57 1.50 -2.90
N PHE A 857 -26.08 2.48 -2.15
CA PHE A 857 -26.75 2.25 -0.85
C PHE A 857 -28.22 2.66 -0.90
N GLU A 858 -29.08 1.81 -0.35
CA GLU A 858 -30.54 2.04 -0.24
C GLU A 858 -30.96 2.41 1.18
N VAL A 859 -30.15 2.09 2.20
CA VAL A 859 -30.40 2.47 3.60
C VAL A 859 -29.17 3.16 4.19
N VAL A 860 -29.34 4.35 4.76
CA VAL A 860 -28.21 5.12 5.34
C VAL A 860 -28.56 5.72 6.70
N TYR A 861 -27.65 5.59 7.66
CA TYR A 861 -27.71 6.22 8.98
C TYR A 861 -26.53 7.20 9.16
N GLY A 862 -26.80 8.51 9.16
CA GLY A 862 -25.81 9.58 9.36
C GLY A 862 -25.32 9.73 10.81
N ASN A 863 -26.20 9.40 11.77
CA ASN A 863 -25.96 9.44 13.21
C ASN A 863 -25.72 10.84 13.79
N VAL A 864 -24.48 11.32 13.92
CA VAL A 864 -24.18 12.59 14.61
C VAL A 864 -23.39 13.49 13.66
N GLY A 865 -23.90 14.66 13.34
CA GLY A 865 -23.29 15.54 12.35
C GLY A 865 -24.30 16.48 11.73
N ASN A 866 -23.83 17.39 10.87
CA ASN A 866 -24.72 18.11 9.97
C ASN A 866 -24.59 17.45 8.60
N ASP A 867 -25.35 16.38 8.41
CA ASP A 867 -25.16 15.42 7.34
C ASP A 867 -25.84 15.87 6.06
N ARG A 868 -25.26 15.49 4.93
CA ARG A 868 -25.80 15.78 3.61
C ARG A 868 -25.83 14.50 2.77
N LEU A 869 -27.02 13.94 2.62
CA LEU A 869 -27.27 12.68 1.90
C LEU A 869 -28.12 12.96 0.66
N TRP A 870 -27.68 12.51 -0.51
CA TRP A 870 -28.46 12.64 -1.74
C TRP A 870 -28.26 11.45 -2.68
N THR A 871 -29.26 11.12 -3.49
CA THR A 871 -29.14 10.14 -4.58
C THR A 871 -29.51 10.74 -5.93
N SER A 872 -29.02 10.09 -7.00
CA SER A 872 -29.42 10.33 -8.39
C SER A 872 -29.99 9.08 -9.08
N LEU A 873 -30.19 7.99 -8.33
CA LEU A 873 -30.74 6.72 -8.82
C LEU A 873 -32.27 6.73 -8.87
N SER A 874 -32.82 5.68 -9.51
CA SER A 874 -34.26 5.49 -9.74
C SER A 874 -34.94 4.50 -8.80
N GLY A 875 -34.40 4.31 -7.59
CA GLY A 875 -34.85 3.31 -6.62
C GLY A 875 -35.12 3.95 -5.25
N PRO A 876 -35.93 3.29 -4.40
CA PRO A 876 -36.30 3.84 -3.10
C PRO A 876 -35.10 3.96 -2.15
N LEU A 877 -35.01 5.08 -1.44
CA LEU A 877 -34.02 5.39 -0.42
C LEU A 877 -34.68 5.47 0.96
N THR A 878 -34.05 4.87 1.97
CA THR A 878 -34.35 5.13 3.39
C THR A 878 -33.16 5.84 4.04
N ALA A 879 -33.32 7.10 4.40
CA ALA A 879 -32.25 7.93 4.97
C ALA A 879 -32.61 8.45 6.35
N PHE A 880 -31.71 8.24 7.32
CA PHE A 880 -31.80 8.76 8.68
C PHE A 880 -30.64 9.75 8.91
N GLY A 881 -30.96 11.03 9.12
CA GLY A 881 -29.98 12.09 9.43
C GLY A 881 -29.38 11.88 10.82
N GLY A 882 -30.22 11.96 11.85
CA GLY A 882 -29.85 11.63 13.22
C GLY A 882 -29.79 12.86 14.11
N ALA A 883 -28.62 13.31 14.52
CA ALA A 883 -28.44 14.44 15.43
C ALA A 883 -27.58 15.53 14.78
N GLY A 884 -28.17 16.71 14.61
CA GLY A 884 -27.56 17.88 13.99
C GLY A 884 -28.44 18.41 12.88
N ASN A 885 -27.96 19.36 12.07
CA ASN A 885 -28.80 19.99 11.05
C ASN A 885 -28.53 19.34 9.69
N ASP A 886 -29.43 18.47 9.26
CA ASP A 886 -29.22 17.55 8.15
C ASP A 886 -29.92 18.01 6.87
N THR A 887 -29.47 17.49 5.73
CA THR A 887 -30.09 17.69 4.43
C THR A 887 -30.20 16.36 3.70
N LEU A 888 -31.42 15.87 3.54
CA LEU A 888 -31.74 14.58 2.93
C LEU A 888 -32.47 14.81 1.60
N ILE A 889 -31.98 14.20 0.52
CA ILE A 889 -32.53 14.33 -0.84
C ILE A 889 -32.76 12.94 -1.47
N GLY A 890 -34.02 12.53 -1.60
CA GLY A 890 -34.48 11.21 -2.09
C GLY A 890 -34.37 11.01 -3.60
N GLY A 891 -34.50 12.07 -4.39
CA GLY A 891 -34.29 11.98 -5.83
C GLY A 891 -35.48 11.38 -6.58
N THR A 892 -35.39 10.12 -7.00
CA THR A 892 -36.50 9.44 -7.68
C THR A 892 -36.68 8.05 -7.13
N GLY A 893 -37.92 7.65 -6.82
CA GLY A 893 -38.20 6.48 -6.00
C GLY A 893 -39.28 6.83 -4.99
N ASN A 894 -39.75 5.84 -4.23
CA ASN A 894 -40.62 6.09 -3.09
C ASN A 894 -39.75 6.06 -1.84
N ASP A 895 -39.34 7.22 -1.39
CA ASP A 895 -38.29 7.42 -0.40
C ASP A 895 -38.87 7.59 1.01
N THR A 896 -38.05 7.31 2.02
CA THR A 896 -38.35 7.58 3.43
C THR A 896 -37.22 8.38 4.03
N LEU A 897 -37.50 9.63 4.39
CA LEU A 897 -36.53 10.59 4.89
C LEU A 897 -36.88 10.97 6.33
N ASP A 898 -35.97 10.67 7.26
CA ASP A 898 -36.09 11.02 8.67
C ASP A 898 -34.89 11.87 9.09
N GLY A 899 -35.13 13.16 9.33
CA GLY A 899 -34.08 14.09 9.77
C GLY A 899 -33.55 13.77 11.16
N GLY A 900 -34.38 13.18 12.02
CA GLY A 900 -34.08 13.05 13.44
C GLY A 900 -34.06 14.41 14.15
N SER A 901 -33.21 14.54 15.16
CA SER A 901 -33.15 15.75 15.99
C SER A 901 -32.29 16.84 15.35
N GLY A 902 -32.90 17.99 15.07
CA GLY A 902 -32.12 19.13 14.63
C GLY A 902 -32.93 20.21 13.95
N THR A 903 -32.42 20.73 12.84
CA THR A 903 -33.16 21.64 11.96
C THR A 903 -32.85 21.17 10.56
N ASP A 904 -33.75 20.33 10.04
CA ASP A 904 -33.43 19.48 8.91
C ASP A 904 -34.14 19.92 7.64
N SER A 905 -33.54 19.62 6.49
CA SER A 905 -34.10 19.89 5.17
C SER A 905 -34.37 18.56 4.47
N LEU A 906 -35.64 18.25 4.23
CA LEU A 906 -36.08 17.00 3.62
C LEU A 906 -36.68 17.27 2.24
N VAL A 907 -36.15 16.60 1.21
CA VAL A 907 -36.58 16.73 -0.20
C VAL A 907 -36.71 15.34 -0.80
N GLY A 908 -37.93 14.88 -1.04
CA GLY A 908 -38.27 13.55 -1.57
C GLY A 908 -37.96 13.48 -3.05
N GLY A 909 -38.68 14.26 -3.86
CA GLY A 909 -38.49 14.28 -5.30
C GLY A 909 -39.56 13.43 -5.97
N ILE A 910 -39.21 12.72 -7.05
CA ILE A 910 -40.22 12.00 -7.85
C ILE A 910 -40.52 10.61 -7.27
N GLY A 911 -41.74 10.41 -6.83
CA GLY A 911 -42.34 9.17 -6.36
C GLY A 911 -43.18 9.43 -5.12
N ASP A 912 -43.80 8.41 -4.55
CA ASP A 912 -44.63 8.60 -3.35
C ASP A 912 -43.74 8.51 -2.09
N ASP A 913 -43.38 9.66 -1.53
CA ASP A 913 -42.36 9.81 -0.50
C ASP A 913 -42.94 9.95 0.92
N VAL A 914 -42.14 9.59 1.92
CA VAL A 914 -42.47 9.71 3.34
C VAL A 914 -41.45 10.58 4.07
N TYR A 915 -41.93 11.62 4.73
CA TYR A 915 -41.16 12.52 5.58
C TYR A 915 -41.46 12.28 7.05
N VAL A 916 -40.45 12.00 7.87
CA VAL A 916 -40.60 11.97 9.33
C VAL A 916 -40.13 13.31 9.89
N VAL A 917 -41.06 14.03 10.52
CA VAL A 917 -40.82 15.37 11.09
C VAL A 917 -41.03 15.34 12.59
N ASP A 918 -39.96 15.57 13.35
CA ASP A 918 -39.98 15.58 14.81
C ASP A 918 -39.64 16.95 15.42
N ASN A 919 -39.13 17.88 14.62
CA ASN A 919 -38.78 19.23 15.04
C ASN A 919 -39.57 20.29 14.26
N VAL A 920 -40.03 21.31 14.98
CA VAL A 920 -40.80 22.42 14.39
C VAL A 920 -40.00 23.24 13.37
N SER A 921 -38.67 23.12 13.40
CA SER A 921 -37.77 23.85 12.50
C SER A 921 -37.47 23.08 11.21
N ASP A 922 -37.91 21.83 11.09
CA ASP A 922 -37.68 21.02 9.89
C ASP A 922 -38.45 21.58 8.70
N VAL A 923 -37.84 21.47 7.53
CA VAL A 923 -38.38 21.98 6.27
C VAL A 923 -38.54 20.83 5.29
N VAL A 924 -39.81 20.52 5.00
CA VAL A 924 -40.20 19.62 3.90
C VAL A 924 -40.37 20.44 2.62
N THR A 925 -39.72 20.04 1.54
CA THR A 925 -39.83 20.69 0.23
C THR A 925 -40.30 19.70 -0.82
N GLU A 926 -41.48 19.95 -1.38
CA GLU A 926 -42.06 19.19 -2.47
C GLU A 926 -42.40 20.05 -3.69
N LEU A 927 -42.22 19.50 -4.90
CA LEU A 927 -42.64 20.16 -6.14
C LEU A 927 -43.93 19.54 -6.69
N ALA A 928 -44.61 20.30 -7.55
CA ALA A 928 -45.88 19.87 -8.09
C ALA A 928 -45.71 18.69 -9.07
N ASN A 929 -46.55 17.67 -8.91
CA ASN A 929 -46.62 16.46 -9.73
C ASN A 929 -45.43 15.51 -9.58
N GLU A 930 -44.78 15.50 -8.41
CA GLU A 930 -43.70 14.55 -8.14
C GLU A 930 -44.18 13.26 -7.46
N GLY A 931 -45.30 13.28 -6.74
CA GLY A 931 -45.86 12.06 -6.13
C GLY A 931 -47.18 12.26 -5.41
N THR A 932 -47.52 11.30 -4.55
CA THR A 932 -48.49 11.44 -3.46
C THR A 932 -47.77 11.22 -2.12
N ASP A 933 -47.46 12.30 -1.44
CA ASP A 933 -46.45 12.29 -0.38
C ASP A 933 -47.06 12.35 1.02
N GLU A 934 -46.37 11.80 2.02
CA GLU A 934 -46.83 11.69 3.40
C GLU A 934 -45.85 12.35 4.38
N VAL A 935 -46.34 13.29 5.19
CA VAL A 935 -45.66 13.69 6.42
C VAL A 935 -46.16 12.85 7.59
N ARG A 936 -45.23 12.22 8.31
CA ARG A 936 -45.44 11.59 9.61
C ARG A 936 -44.82 12.45 10.69
N THR A 937 -45.58 12.79 11.73
CA THR A 937 -45.07 13.67 12.78
C THR A 937 -45.42 13.22 14.19
N THR A 938 -44.53 13.54 15.13
CA THR A 938 -44.77 13.43 16.58
C THR A 938 -45.01 14.80 17.24
N LEU A 939 -44.96 15.89 16.47
CA LEU A 939 -45.25 17.25 16.95
C LEU A 939 -46.71 17.37 17.36
N ASN A 940 -46.97 18.16 18.41
CA ASN A 940 -48.34 18.41 18.87
C ASN A 940 -49.17 19.27 17.91
N ALA A 941 -48.54 19.92 16.94
CA ALA A 941 -49.20 20.61 15.85
C ALA A 941 -48.32 20.61 14.60
N TYR A 942 -48.93 20.43 13.42
CA TYR A 942 -48.23 20.50 12.14
C TYR A 942 -49.15 21.01 11.02
N THR A 943 -48.60 21.76 10.09
CA THR A 943 -49.31 22.26 8.90
C THR A 943 -48.56 21.81 7.65
N LEU A 944 -49.25 21.15 6.72
CA LEU A 944 -48.64 20.67 5.49
C LEU A 944 -48.09 21.82 4.65
N GLY A 945 -46.88 21.63 4.12
CA GLY A 945 -46.32 22.46 3.06
C GLY A 945 -47.11 22.31 1.75
N ALA A 946 -46.81 23.13 0.73
CA ALA A 946 -47.42 22.96 -0.58
C ALA A 946 -47.01 21.62 -1.21
N ASN A 947 -47.89 21.04 -2.04
CA ASN A 947 -47.63 19.80 -2.80
C ASN A 947 -47.46 18.51 -1.97
N VAL A 948 -47.77 18.53 -0.67
CA VAL A 948 -47.85 17.29 0.14
C VAL A 948 -49.31 16.91 0.33
N GLU A 949 -49.67 15.64 0.13
CA GLU A 949 -51.05 15.17 0.13
C GLU A 949 -51.49 14.58 1.47
N ASN A 950 -50.61 13.91 2.22
CA ASN A 950 -50.99 13.14 3.41
C ASN A 950 -50.28 13.64 4.67
N LEU A 951 -51.01 13.65 5.80
CA LEU A 951 -50.48 13.94 7.12
C LEU A 951 -50.93 12.87 8.12
N THR A 952 -49.98 12.20 8.75
CA THR A 952 -50.24 11.19 9.77
C THR A 952 -49.56 11.57 11.09
N PHE A 953 -50.35 11.66 12.15
CA PHE A 953 -49.82 11.80 13.50
C PHE A 953 -49.44 10.43 14.07
N ILE A 954 -48.17 10.26 14.42
CA ILE A 954 -47.61 9.03 14.99
C ILE A 954 -47.28 9.17 16.48
N GLY A 955 -47.64 10.30 17.10
CA GLY A 955 -47.52 10.53 18.54
C GLY A 955 -48.69 9.93 19.33
N SER A 956 -48.69 10.16 20.65
CA SER A 956 -49.69 9.63 21.59
C SER A 956 -50.51 10.68 22.34
N GLY A 957 -50.20 11.97 22.14
CA GLY A 957 -50.88 13.10 22.77
C GLY A 957 -51.99 13.69 21.90
N ALA A 958 -52.56 14.81 22.35
CA ALA A 958 -53.46 15.61 21.50
C ALA A 958 -52.66 16.28 20.38
N PHE A 959 -53.22 16.28 19.18
CA PHE A 959 -52.61 16.78 17.95
C PHE A 959 -53.47 17.87 17.30
N THR A 960 -52.81 18.83 16.63
CA THR A 960 -53.48 19.78 15.73
C THR A 960 -52.88 19.67 14.33
N GLY A 961 -53.58 19.00 13.43
CA GLY A 961 -53.16 18.84 12.03
C GLY A 961 -53.88 19.84 11.12
N THR A 962 -53.15 20.48 10.21
CA THR A 962 -53.74 21.36 9.19
C THR A 962 -53.23 20.97 7.80
N GLY A 963 -54.15 20.71 6.87
CA GLY A 963 -53.84 20.46 5.45
C GLY A 963 -53.47 21.74 4.69
N ASN A 964 -53.37 21.64 3.37
CA ASN A 964 -53.02 22.73 2.47
C ASN A 964 -54.19 23.07 1.53
N GLY A 965 -53.93 23.32 0.24
CA GLY A 965 -54.94 23.65 -0.77
C GLY A 965 -55.34 22.48 -1.68
N LEU A 966 -54.83 21.28 -1.40
CA LEU A 966 -55.02 20.05 -2.18
C LEU A 966 -56.08 19.16 -1.52
N ALA A 967 -56.39 18.02 -2.15
CA ALA A 967 -57.23 17.01 -1.53
C ALA A 967 -56.39 16.18 -0.55
N ASN A 968 -56.39 16.55 0.73
CA ASN A 968 -55.51 15.97 1.74
C ASN A 968 -56.14 14.80 2.49
N ILE A 969 -55.30 13.85 2.95
CA ILE A 969 -55.69 12.83 3.95
C ILE A 969 -55.00 13.14 5.27
N LEU A 970 -55.78 13.47 6.30
CA LEU A 970 -55.28 13.73 7.65
C LEU A 970 -55.69 12.59 8.58
N GLN A 971 -54.71 12.02 9.27
CA GLN A 971 -54.87 10.93 10.24
C GLN A 971 -54.33 11.38 11.61
N GLY A 972 -55.22 11.51 12.59
CA GLY A 972 -54.90 11.68 14.01
C GLY A 972 -54.54 10.35 14.69
N GLY A 973 -54.32 10.43 16.00
CA GLY A 973 -53.84 9.35 16.85
C GLY A 973 -54.87 8.88 17.88
N ALA A 974 -54.43 8.68 19.12
CA ALA A 974 -55.27 8.26 20.24
C ALA A 974 -55.61 9.42 21.21
N GLY A 975 -55.22 10.64 20.85
CA GLY A 975 -55.44 11.86 21.61
C GLY A 975 -56.73 12.56 21.22
N ASN A 976 -57.08 13.65 21.91
CA ASN A 976 -58.17 14.51 21.47
C ASN A 976 -57.62 15.46 20.40
N ASP A 977 -57.84 15.14 19.14
CA ASP A 977 -57.18 15.76 18.03
C ASP A 977 -58.04 16.84 17.36
N THR A 978 -57.39 17.83 16.76
CA THR A 978 -58.06 18.86 15.94
C THR A 978 -57.51 18.78 14.53
N LEU A 979 -58.35 18.38 13.58
CA LEU A 979 -57.96 18.19 12.18
C LEU A 979 -58.68 19.23 11.32
N ASP A 980 -57.91 20.10 10.68
CA ASP A 980 -58.37 21.09 9.70
C ASP A 980 -57.90 20.67 8.31
N GLY A 981 -58.83 20.30 7.43
CA GLY A 981 -58.47 19.89 6.06
C GLY A 981 -57.78 20.99 5.26
N GLY A 982 -57.99 22.26 5.63
CA GLY A 982 -57.60 23.38 4.79
C GLY A 982 -58.62 23.57 3.68
N ALA A 983 -58.16 23.90 2.47
CA ALA A 983 -59.03 23.99 1.29
C ALA A 983 -58.79 22.77 0.40
N GLY A 984 -59.82 22.24 -0.24
CA GLY A 984 -59.67 21.00 -0.99
C GLY A 984 -60.90 20.14 -0.83
N ILE A 985 -60.78 18.87 -1.19
CA ILE A 985 -61.77 17.85 -0.82
C ILE A 985 -61.01 16.84 0.03
N ASP A 986 -61.15 16.95 1.34
CA ASP A 986 -60.25 16.30 2.29
C ASP A 986 -60.85 15.02 2.89
N THR A 987 -60.00 14.13 3.40
CA THR A 987 -60.42 13.00 4.24
C THR A 987 -59.79 13.13 5.61
N LEU A 988 -60.61 13.30 6.64
CA LEU A 988 -60.17 13.52 8.02
C LEU A 988 -60.50 12.29 8.88
N ARG A 989 -59.49 11.74 9.56
CA ARG A 989 -59.64 10.58 10.46
C ARG A 989 -59.01 10.90 11.82
N GLY A 990 -59.80 11.09 12.85
CA GLY A 990 -59.36 11.50 14.18
C GLY A 990 -58.67 10.39 14.94
N GLY A 991 -59.19 9.17 14.84
CA GLY A 991 -58.68 8.02 15.58
C GLY A 991 -59.43 7.91 16.91
N ALA A 992 -58.75 7.49 17.98
CA ALA A 992 -59.38 7.41 19.30
C ALA A 992 -59.23 8.73 20.05
N GLY A 993 -60.21 9.10 20.88
CA GLY A 993 -60.22 10.40 21.54
C GLY A 993 -61.50 11.15 21.21
N ASN A 994 -61.69 12.32 21.83
CA ASN A 994 -62.78 13.21 21.47
C ASN A 994 -62.22 14.24 20.48
N ASP A 995 -62.49 14.02 19.20
CA ASP A 995 -61.81 14.76 18.13
C ASP A 995 -62.63 15.96 17.65
N THR A 996 -61.97 16.93 17.03
CA THR A 996 -62.58 18.10 16.41
C THR A 996 -62.18 18.20 14.94
N TYR A 997 -63.16 18.11 14.05
CA TYR A 997 -62.98 18.25 12.61
C TYR A 997 -63.37 19.66 12.15
N ILE A 998 -62.47 20.37 11.50
CA ILE A 998 -62.75 21.65 10.85
C ILE A 998 -62.93 21.38 9.36
N VAL A 999 -64.16 21.53 8.90
CA VAL A 999 -64.59 21.24 7.53
C VAL A 999 -64.87 22.53 6.78
N SER A 1000 -64.22 22.68 5.63
CA SER A 1000 -64.25 23.91 4.84
C SER A 1000 -64.83 23.72 3.44
N ASP A 1001 -64.86 22.49 2.92
CA ASP A 1001 -65.52 22.12 1.67
C ASP A 1001 -66.65 21.10 1.90
N ALA A 1002 -67.70 21.17 1.09
CA ALA A 1002 -68.83 20.25 1.21
C ALA A 1002 -68.50 18.82 0.78
N GLY A 1003 -67.37 18.63 0.08
CA GLY A 1003 -66.83 17.34 -0.31
C GLY A 1003 -66.01 16.63 0.77
N ASP A 1004 -65.63 17.32 1.85
CA ASP A 1004 -64.78 16.74 2.90
C ASP A 1004 -65.44 15.49 3.51
N VAL A 1005 -64.66 14.46 3.80
CA VAL A 1005 -65.12 13.18 4.35
C VAL A 1005 -64.50 12.96 5.72
N ILE A 1006 -65.35 12.83 6.74
CA ILE A 1006 -64.93 12.41 8.07
C ILE A 1006 -65.08 10.90 8.19
N VAL A 1007 -64.03 10.23 8.68
CA VAL A 1007 -64.02 8.78 8.91
C VAL A 1007 -63.76 8.49 10.38
N GLU A 1008 -64.75 7.88 11.01
CA GLU A 1008 -64.77 7.52 12.43
C GLU A 1008 -65.13 6.04 12.61
N THR A 1009 -64.60 5.39 13.64
CA THR A 1009 -65.03 4.03 14.02
C THR A 1009 -65.77 3.99 15.34
N ALA A 1010 -66.59 2.95 15.51
CA ALA A 1010 -67.47 2.85 16.67
C ALA A 1010 -66.67 2.61 17.96
N GLY A 1011 -66.82 3.53 18.93
CA GLY A 1011 -66.23 3.40 20.26
C GLY A 1011 -64.88 4.12 20.42
N GLU A 1012 -64.50 4.95 19.45
CA GLU A 1012 -63.26 5.75 19.48
C GLU A 1012 -63.40 7.05 20.29
N GLY A 1013 -64.58 7.64 20.40
CA GLY A 1013 -64.85 8.71 21.36
C GLY A 1013 -66.12 9.49 21.08
N THR A 1014 -66.11 10.79 21.38
CA THR A 1014 -67.22 11.73 21.11
C THR A 1014 -66.68 12.95 20.38
N ASP A 1015 -67.06 13.05 19.11
CA ASP A 1015 -66.37 13.94 18.17
C ASP A 1015 -67.24 15.14 17.78
N GLU A 1016 -66.58 16.25 17.45
CA GLU A 1016 -67.19 17.52 17.10
C GLU A 1016 -66.84 17.89 15.65
N VAL A 1017 -67.85 18.19 14.83
CA VAL A 1017 -67.64 18.79 13.50
C VAL A 1017 -67.93 20.29 13.58
N ARG A 1018 -66.94 21.11 13.22
CA ARG A 1018 -67.05 22.56 13.08
C ARG A 1018 -66.97 22.93 11.61
N THR A 1019 -68.00 23.61 11.12
CA THR A 1019 -68.02 24.07 9.73
C THR A 1019 -68.66 25.45 9.62
N GLY A 1020 -68.16 26.24 8.66
CA GLY A 1020 -68.79 27.48 8.21
C GLY A 1020 -69.81 27.29 7.09
N LEU A 1021 -69.98 26.05 6.60
CA LEU A 1021 -70.87 25.73 5.49
C LEU A 1021 -72.34 25.84 5.88
N ALA A 1022 -73.18 26.25 4.94
CA ALA A 1022 -74.63 26.32 5.13
C ALA A 1022 -75.27 24.93 5.32
N SER A 1023 -74.61 23.88 4.86
CA SER A 1023 -74.99 22.47 5.01
C SER A 1023 -73.78 21.56 4.82
N TYR A 1024 -73.63 20.58 5.71
CA TYR A 1024 -72.66 19.47 5.64
C TYR A 1024 -73.33 18.25 6.29
N THR A 1025 -73.11 17.05 5.74
CA THR A 1025 -73.85 15.83 6.12
C THR A 1025 -72.97 14.64 6.34
#